data_AF-A0A969BY20-F1
#
_entry.id   AF-A0A969BY20-F1
#
_cell.length_a   1.000
_cell.length_b   1.000
_cell.length_c   1.000
_cell.angle_alpha   90.00
_cell.angle_beta   90.00
_cell.angle_gamma   90.00
#
_symmetry.space_group_name_H-M   'P 1'
#
loop_
_entity.id
_entity.type
_entity.pdbx_description
1 polymer ?
#
loop_
_entity_poly.entity_id
_entity_poly.type
_entity_poly.pdbx_seq_one_letter_code
_entity_poly.pdbx_strand_id
1 'polypeptide(L)'
;MVVKINFPSRLSWFLRGALCFGLLLVLGWTQPALAIETPPLLTLDQFKARLRQPINGDGGTQIIDLRRFTLDLSPGSDLGAAFYAKLQETLQASKQPLGIDLSDSTILGDLNGSQLGLTPSPLIETQLTPTEQTRLQRDRRRLLQLQTLSQSLLLRPIGGSSNSTIHLLRGPLLLNRTTIQGRATFSNTFFLDRLSAQGSLFQGPSDWSQARFGGITNFAAAVFQQEARFRNGLFFDRALFNQGQFQGIANFQGSEFQAAASFSQSQFTQSNFSRTSWEGIADFAQTRWASPALLSKSKFAQALFFTDAVFSQGLNLRESQFLRSVNLRGATLLDRIDFGYCGFGQEAYLNVPGVQFDADRAKFIGDSGRIGKVIRLPNLQGNENLLRELVRNFRRLEQLSDANQVDYTRQRLRVEDIRRRTWGVNLNSAPLALLQQVGFSPLQAEAIIRRRATQPLNSLTELLKIDEVDLTTYTKLRDRIVAGDPAPLLQDKFNRLGLLVSWLTMNLLLLLSRNGTSFWLAFGVGLVAVANFAVMFWWIDRARRFQPTTILPSWEEFLGVGSLASGIALAGLTAIVRNGDRPALTLLCLMLVILPIPLGLIALLYRRGRFHPMLDSSYFVEEGTLRQLRILVGRLPIIPRYPTFQERYMPLPWGAGWNWLNYFDFSFNNFLRFGFNDIRLRDQHVPTLLNILVWYQWSLGTLYIALLLWTLSRTIPGLNLLIYFR
;
A
#
# COMPACT_ATOMS: atom_id res chain seq x y z
N MET A 1 55.90 20.04 -0.54
CA MET A 1 54.75 19.73 -1.41
C MET A 1 54.29 18.31 -1.14
N VAL A 2 53.23 18.14 -0.35
CA VAL A 2 52.57 16.84 -0.14
C VAL A 2 51.09 17.08 -0.38
N VAL A 3 50.60 16.62 -1.52
CA VAL A 3 49.20 16.73 -1.92
C VAL A 3 48.42 15.65 -1.17
N LYS A 4 47.65 16.03 -0.15
CA LYS A 4 46.65 15.17 0.48
C LYS A 4 45.41 15.13 -0.42
N ILE A 5 45.21 14.01 -1.12
CA ILE A 5 43.97 13.73 -1.83
C ILE A 5 42.97 13.14 -0.83
N ASN A 6 41.93 13.92 -0.50
CA ASN A 6 40.80 13.48 0.31
C ASN A 6 39.82 12.67 -0.56
N PHE A 7 39.58 11.41 -0.20
CA PHE A 7 38.44 10.64 -0.73
C PHE A 7 37.17 10.89 0.10
N PRO A 8 35.98 11.04 -0.51
CA PRO A 8 34.74 11.27 0.22
C PRO A 8 34.24 10.01 0.93
N SER A 9 33.84 10.17 2.19
CA SER A 9 33.36 9.17 3.16
C SER A 9 32.07 8.42 2.80
N ARG A 10 31.59 8.49 1.55
CA ARG A 10 30.39 7.79 1.08
C ARG A 10 30.68 6.46 0.36
N LEU A 11 31.92 6.19 -0.03
CA LEU A 11 32.30 4.91 -0.65
C LEU A 11 32.60 3.80 0.38
N SER A 12 32.90 4.15 1.63
CA SER A 12 33.29 3.15 2.66
C SER A 12 32.11 2.31 3.17
N TRP A 13 30.87 2.82 3.10
CA TRP A 13 29.68 2.04 3.44
C TRP A 13 29.29 1.03 2.36
N PHE A 14 29.47 1.36 1.08
CA PHE A 14 29.23 0.43 -0.02
C PHE A 14 30.31 -0.65 -0.12
N LEU A 15 31.58 -0.29 0.13
CA LEU A 15 32.67 -1.27 0.18
C LEU A 15 32.60 -2.14 1.44
N ARG A 16 32.15 -1.63 2.60
CA ARG A 16 31.91 -2.46 3.78
C ARG A 16 30.65 -3.31 3.64
N GLY A 17 29.61 -2.84 2.94
CA GLY A 17 28.42 -3.66 2.62
C GLY A 17 28.72 -4.78 1.61
N ALA A 18 29.51 -4.49 0.58
CA ALA A 18 29.91 -5.47 -0.43
C ALA A 18 31.02 -6.42 0.06
N LEU A 19 31.98 -5.96 0.88
CA LEU A 19 32.89 -6.85 1.60
C LEU A 19 32.15 -7.65 2.67
N CYS A 20 31.11 -7.13 3.35
CA CYS A 20 30.29 -7.96 4.24
C CYS A 20 29.43 -8.96 3.46
N PHE A 21 28.99 -8.67 2.23
CA PHE A 21 28.28 -9.63 1.38
C PHE A 21 29.22 -10.72 0.84
N GLY A 22 30.45 -10.36 0.47
CA GLY A 22 31.51 -11.30 0.08
C GLY A 22 32.07 -12.10 1.27
N LEU A 23 32.24 -11.48 2.44
CA LEU A 23 32.68 -12.16 3.67
C LEU A 23 31.54 -12.96 4.34
N LEU A 24 30.25 -12.62 4.20
CA LEU A 24 29.16 -13.46 4.71
C LEU A 24 28.91 -14.69 3.81
N LEU A 25 29.21 -14.58 2.51
CA LEU A 25 29.23 -15.73 1.61
C LEU A 25 30.46 -16.64 1.81
N VAL A 26 31.57 -16.12 2.35
CA VAL A 26 32.83 -16.88 2.55
C VAL A 26 33.12 -17.26 4.02
N LEU A 27 32.58 -16.56 5.02
CA LEU A 27 32.82 -16.81 6.46
C LEU A 27 31.58 -17.26 7.25
N GLY A 28 30.43 -17.47 6.59
CA GLY A 28 29.27 -18.14 7.19
C GLY A 28 29.33 -19.68 7.12
N TRP A 29 30.38 -20.23 6.51
CA TRP A 29 30.48 -21.65 6.13
C TRP A 29 31.57 -22.38 6.93
N THR A 30 31.61 -22.16 8.24
CA THR A 30 32.27 -23.11 9.14
C THR A 30 31.38 -23.28 10.36
N GLN A 31 30.45 -24.23 10.30
CA GLN A 31 30.03 -24.85 11.54
C GLN A 31 31.26 -25.59 12.11
N PRO A 32 31.54 -25.49 13.42
CA PRO A 32 32.51 -26.40 14.02
C PRO A 32 32.03 -27.82 13.71
N ALA A 33 32.91 -28.62 13.13
CA ALA A 33 32.68 -30.04 12.90
C ALA A 33 32.52 -30.72 14.27
N LEU A 34 31.31 -30.67 14.84
CA LEU A 34 30.89 -31.62 15.85
C LEU A 34 31.03 -32.98 15.19
N ALA A 35 31.80 -33.87 15.82
CA ALA A 35 31.99 -35.24 15.37
C ALA A 35 30.60 -35.85 15.09
N ILE A 36 30.28 -36.02 13.80
CA ILE A 36 29.07 -36.72 13.38
C ILE A 36 29.37 -38.18 13.70
N GLU A 37 28.85 -38.69 14.81
CA GLU A 37 28.71 -40.13 14.98
C GLU A 37 27.90 -40.62 13.79
N THR A 38 28.58 -41.25 12.82
CA THR A 38 27.92 -41.86 11.68
C THR A 38 26.99 -42.95 12.23
N PRO A 39 25.67 -42.86 12.01
CA PRO A 39 24.76 -43.84 12.57
C PRO A 39 25.09 -45.23 12.02
N PRO A 40 24.94 -46.30 12.82
CA PRO A 40 25.25 -47.66 12.39
C PRO A 40 24.45 -48.05 11.14
N LEU A 41 25.01 -48.91 10.29
CA LEU A 41 24.31 -49.45 9.13
C LEU A 41 23.17 -50.37 9.57
N LEU A 42 21.96 -50.15 9.07
CA LEU A 42 20.82 -51.01 9.36
C LEU A 42 20.91 -52.29 8.53
N THR A 43 21.02 -53.46 9.17
CA THR A 43 21.00 -54.74 8.46
C THR A 43 19.57 -55.20 8.15
N LEU A 44 19.41 -56.06 7.13
CA LEU A 44 18.10 -56.58 6.73
C LEU A 44 17.37 -57.30 7.88
N ASP A 45 18.09 -58.02 8.73
CA ASP A 45 17.49 -58.75 9.86
C ASP A 45 17.04 -57.81 10.98
N GLN A 46 17.82 -56.76 11.28
CA GLN A 46 17.41 -55.72 12.20
C GLN A 46 16.16 -54.98 11.69
N PHE A 47 16.11 -54.67 10.39
CA PHE A 47 14.94 -54.07 9.76
C PHE A 47 13.69 -54.97 9.92
N LYS A 48 13.79 -56.26 9.59
CA LYS A 48 12.69 -57.23 9.78
C LYS A 48 12.24 -57.34 11.24
N ALA A 49 13.17 -57.30 12.19
CA ALA A 49 12.84 -57.33 13.62
C ALA A 49 12.05 -56.10 14.05
N ARG A 50 12.45 -54.89 13.59
CA ARG A 50 11.74 -53.63 13.87
C ARG A 50 10.34 -53.58 13.27
N LEU A 51 10.13 -54.18 12.09
CA LEU A 51 8.79 -54.28 11.49
C LEU A 51 7.82 -55.11 12.33
N ARG A 52 8.31 -56.10 13.09
CA ARG A 52 7.48 -56.97 13.94
C ARG A 52 7.14 -56.33 15.29
N GLN A 53 7.89 -55.31 15.72
CA GLN A 53 7.75 -54.66 17.02
C GLN A 53 7.64 -53.13 16.86
N PRO A 54 6.51 -52.61 16.33
CA PRO A 54 6.29 -51.18 16.27
C PRO A 54 6.16 -50.60 17.68
N ILE A 55 6.69 -49.40 17.87
CA ILE A 55 6.63 -48.67 19.14
C ILE A 55 5.36 -47.80 19.18
N ASN A 56 4.90 -47.48 20.39
CA ASN A 56 3.83 -46.51 20.56
C ASN A 56 4.40 -45.09 20.36
N GLY A 57 3.90 -44.39 19.35
CA GLY A 57 4.22 -42.99 19.08
C GLY A 57 3.32 -42.01 19.82
N ASP A 58 3.62 -40.73 19.67
CA ASP A 58 2.77 -39.65 20.17
C ASP A 58 1.36 -39.74 19.57
N GLY A 59 0.33 -39.67 20.41
CA GLY A 59 -1.07 -39.68 19.97
C GLY A 59 -1.66 -41.08 19.73
N GLY A 60 -0.99 -42.14 20.18
CA GLY A 60 -1.54 -43.52 20.16
C GLY A 60 -1.42 -44.24 18.82
N THR A 61 -0.70 -43.66 17.84
CA THR A 61 -0.36 -44.34 16.59
C THR A 61 0.88 -45.21 16.76
N GLN A 62 0.89 -46.40 16.14
CA GLN A 62 2.06 -47.27 16.14
C GLN A 62 3.09 -46.77 15.11
N ILE A 63 4.37 -46.81 15.43
CA ILE A 63 5.46 -46.28 14.60
C ILE A 63 6.53 -47.35 14.41
N ILE A 64 7.01 -47.53 13.17
CA ILE A 64 8.22 -48.30 12.88
C ILE A 64 9.42 -47.42 13.19
N ASP A 65 10.17 -47.78 14.22
CA ASP A 65 11.36 -47.04 14.66
C ASP A 65 12.60 -47.43 13.84
N LEU A 66 12.98 -46.56 12.92
CA LEU A 66 14.18 -46.62 12.08
C LEU A 66 15.12 -45.43 12.33
N ARG A 67 15.04 -44.83 13.52
CA ARG A 67 15.83 -43.66 13.90
C ARG A 67 17.30 -43.99 14.11
N ARG A 68 18.18 -43.01 13.85
CA ARG A 68 19.64 -43.10 14.11
C ARG A 68 20.29 -44.30 13.41
N PHE A 69 19.90 -44.56 12.16
CA PHE A 69 20.53 -45.58 11.32
C PHE A 69 20.99 -45.00 9.98
N THR A 70 21.98 -45.65 9.39
CA THR A 70 22.30 -45.48 7.97
C THR A 70 21.54 -46.56 7.19
N LEU A 71 20.65 -46.14 6.30
CA LEU A 71 19.86 -47.01 5.42
C LEU A 71 20.48 -46.97 4.04
N ASP A 72 21.05 -48.08 3.60
CA ASP A 72 21.51 -48.22 2.22
C ASP A 72 20.35 -48.69 1.32
N LEU A 73 19.82 -47.76 0.53
CA LEU A 73 18.79 -47.99 -0.48
C LEU A 73 19.38 -47.96 -1.91
N SER A 74 20.71 -48.04 -2.03
CA SER A 74 21.38 -48.05 -3.32
C SER A 74 21.05 -49.32 -4.11
N PRO A 75 20.99 -49.26 -5.45
CA PRO A 75 20.79 -50.44 -6.29
C PRO A 75 21.90 -51.47 -6.02
N GLY A 76 21.53 -52.69 -5.60
CA GLY A 76 22.47 -53.77 -5.28
C GLY A 76 22.71 -54.00 -3.79
N SER A 77 22.14 -53.18 -2.90
CA SER A 77 22.14 -53.45 -1.45
C SER A 77 21.04 -54.45 -1.06
N ASP A 78 21.34 -55.35 -0.11
CA ASP A 78 20.37 -56.34 0.40
C ASP A 78 19.14 -55.67 1.02
N LEU A 79 19.35 -54.55 1.72
CA LEU A 79 18.26 -53.78 2.32
C LEU A 79 17.45 -53.06 1.23
N GLY A 80 18.08 -52.36 0.29
CA GLY A 80 17.37 -51.64 -0.78
C GLY A 80 16.45 -52.52 -1.62
N ALA A 81 16.87 -53.76 -1.93
CA ALA A 81 16.06 -54.70 -2.70
C ALA A 81 14.77 -55.16 -1.96
N ALA A 82 14.82 -55.27 -0.64
CA ALA A 82 13.72 -55.78 0.19
C ALA A 82 12.92 -54.70 0.92
N PHE A 83 13.47 -53.49 1.07
CA PHE A 83 12.94 -52.43 1.94
C PHE A 83 11.50 -52.07 1.62
N TYR A 84 11.24 -51.64 0.38
CA TYR A 84 9.93 -51.18 -0.04
C TYR A 84 8.88 -52.28 0.01
N ALA A 85 9.20 -53.49 -0.49
CA ALA A 85 8.28 -54.62 -0.51
C ALA A 85 7.85 -55.05 0.90
N LYS A 86 8.82 -55.18 1.83
CA LYS A 86 8.53 -55.65 3.20
C LYS A 86 7.81 -54.58 4.02
N LEU A 87 8.14 -53.30 3.81
CA LEU A 87 7.44 -52.20 4.45
C LEU A 87 5.98 -52.15 3.97
N GLN A 88 5.74 -52.24 2.67
CA GLN A 88 4.40 -52.20 2.09
C GLN A 88 3.53 -53.37 2.57
N GLU A 89 4.08 -54.59 2.65
CA GLU A 89 3.41 -55.76 3.23
C GLU A 89 2.96 -55.49 4.68
N THR A 90 3.83 -54.89 5.49
CA THR A 90 3.54 -54.55 6.89
C THR A 90 2.47 -53.46 7.00
N LEU A 91 2.54 -52.42 6.15
CA LEU A 91 1.56 -51.34 6.10
C LEU A 91 0.18 -51.81 5.62
N GLN A 92 0.12 -52.79 4.70
CA GLN A 92 -1.13 -53.38 4.22
C GLN A 92 -1.75 -54.34 5.24
N ALA A 93 -0.93 -55.11 5.97
CA ALA A 93 -1.42 -56.08 6.95
C ALA A 93 -1.99 -55.40 8.22
N SER A 94 -1.52 -54.20 8.55
CA SER A 94 -1.97 -53.47 9.74
C SER A 94 -3.35 -52.83 9.56
N LYS A 95 -4.30 -53.16 10.45
CA LYS A 95 -5.61 -52.49 10.50
C LYS A 95 -5.51 -51.06 11.04
N GLN A 96 -4.58 -50.80 11.95
CA GLN A 96 -4.33 -49.47 12.52
C GLN A 96 -3.32 -48.68 11.68
N PRO A 97 -3.44 -47.34 11.63
CA PRO A 97 -2.49 -46.49 10.91
C PRO A 97 -1.10 -46.61 11.55
N LEU A 98 -0.15 -47.05 10.74
CA LEU A 98 1.23 -47.29 11.15
C LEU A 98 2.13 -46.19 10.54
N GLY A 99 2.87 -45.50 11.39
CA GLY A 99 3.84 -44.46 11.02
C GLY A 99 5.24 -45.00 10.78
N ILE A 100 6.09 -44.17 10.18
CA ILE A 100 7.49 -44.49 9.89
C ILE A 100 8.34 -43.35 10.46
N ASP A 101 9.31 -43.69 11.31
CA ASP A 101 10.24 -42.72 11.88
C ASP A 101 11.68 -43.02 11.47
N LEU A 102 12.22 -42.17 10.61
CA LEU A 102 13.58 -42.17 10.09
C LEU A 102 14.37 -40.96 10.64
N SER A 103 13.94 -40.39 11.76
CA SER A 103 14.61 -39.21 12.34
C SER A 103 16.06 -39.54 12.73
N ASP A 104 16.95 -38.56 12.59
CA ASP A 104 18.38 -38.68 12.85
C ASP A 104 19.11 -39.75 12.01
N SER A 105 18.52 -40.17 10.89
CA SER A 105 19.05 -41.22 10.02
C SER A 105 19.71 -40.66 8.75
N THR A 106 20.56 -41.47 8.11
CA THR A 106 21.17 -41.16 6.81
C THR A 106 20.69 -42.17 5.77
N ILE A 107 20.16 -41.70 4.65
CA ILE A 107 19.65 -42.52 3.56
C ILE A 107 20.62 -42.42 2.38
N LEU A 108 21.26 -43.54 2.05
CA LEU A 108 22.09 -43.68 0.86
C LEU A 108 21.20 -44.14 -0.30
N GLY A 109 21.30 -43.48 -1.46
CA GLY A 109 20.42 -43.75 -2.60
C GLY A 109 19.07 -43.02 -2.56
N ASP A 110 18.14 -43.45 -3.41
CA ASP A 110 16.86 -42.79 -3.63
C ASP A 110 15.80 -43.22 -2.60
N LEU A 111 15.08 -42.25 -2.04
CA LEU A 111 13.92 -42.47 -1.18
C LEU A 111 12.63 -42.26 -1.98
N ASN A 112 11.96 -43.35 -2.32
CA ASN A 112 10.73 -43.31 -3.12
C ASN A 112 9.48 -43.57 -2.28
N GLY A 113 8.84 -42.50 -1.83
CA GLY A 113 7.56 -42.51 -1.13
C GLY A 113 6.39 -43.10 -1.90
N SER A 114 6.42 -43.09 -3.24
CA SER A 114 5.35 -43.73 -4.02
C SER A 114 5.36 -45.25 -3.84
N GLN A 115 6.53 -45.84 -3.58
CA GLN A 115 6.66 -47.26 -3.26
C GLN A 115 6.32 -47.58 -1.80
N LEU A 116 6.28 -46.56 -0.92
CA LEU A 116 5.88 -46.72 0.48
C LEU A 116 4.35 -46.70 0.64
N GLY A 117 3.65 -45.93 -0.20
CA GLY A 117 2.21 -45.72 -0.05
C GLY A 117 1.34 -46.86 -0.58
N LEU A 118 0.16 -46.99 0.02
CA LEU A 118 -0.87 -47.95 -0.38
C LEU A 118 -1.64 -47.43 -1.60
N THR A 119 -1.86 -48.24 -2.61
CA THR A 119 -2.74 -47.87 -3.74
C THR A 119 -4.20 -48.00 -3.31
N PRO A 120 -5.05 -46.95 -3.40
CA PRO A 120 -6.45 -47.02 -3.04
C PRO A 120 -7.15 -48.08 -3.90
N SER A 121 -7.57 -49.16 -3.25
CA SER A 121 -8.41 -50.20 -3.84
C SER A 121 -9.71 -50.29 -3.02
N PRO A 122 -10.79 -50.87 -3.58
CA PRO A 122 -12.06 -51.03 -2.84
C PRO A 122 -11.88 -51.74 -1.49
N LEU A 123 -10.89 -52.64 -1.41
CA LEU A 123 -10.53 -53.37 -0.19
C LEU A 123 -9.83 -52.50 0.86
N ILE A 124 -9.00 -51.53 0.44
CA ILE A 124 -8.32 -50.61 1.37
C ILE A 124 -9.27 -49.51 1.82
N GLU A 125 -10.18 -49.06 0.95
CA GLU A 125 -11.16 -48.01 1.29
C GLU A 125 -12.13 -48.43 2.39
N THR A 126 -12.50 -49.71 2.48
CA THR A 126 -13.33 -50.25 3.56
C THR A 126 -12.60 -50.30 4.91
N GLN A 127 -11.26 -50.25 4.91
CA GLN A 127 -10.42 -50.25 6.12
C GLN A 127 -10.06 -48.84 6.61
N LEU A 128 -10.39 -47.80 5.84
CA LEU A 128 -10.20 -46.41 6.22
C LEU A 128 -11.23 -46.00 7.28
N THR A 129 -10.78 -45.23 8.27
CA THR A 129 -11.66 -44.57 9.23
C THR A 129 -12.59 -43.57 8.50
N PRO A 130 -13.78 -43.25 9.06
CA PRO A 130 -14.71 -42.31 8.43
C PRO A 130 -14.07 -40.95 8.10
N THR A 131 -13.15 -40.48 8.95
CA THR A 131 -12.37 -39.25 8.74
C THR A 131 -11.41 -39.36 7.55
N GLU A 132 -10.71 -40.48 7.39
CA GLU A 132 -9.81 -40.74 6.26
C GLU A 132 -10.61 -40.84 4.95
N GLN A 133 -11.75 -41.53 4.96
CA GLN A 133 -12.64 -41.62 3.80
C GLN A 133 -13.15 -40.24 3.37
N THR A 134 -13.53 -39.39 4.33
CA THR A 134 -14.01 -38.03 4.05
C THR A 134 -12.91 -37.19 3.40
N ARG A 135 -11.66 -37.29 3.90
CA ARG A 135 -10.49 -36.61 3.32
C ARG A 135 -10.20 -37.10 1.89
N LEU A 136 -10.27 -38.40 1.65
CA LEU A 136 -10.10 -38.99 0.31
C LEU A 136 -11.20 -38.58 -0.67
N GLN A 137 -12.47 -38.60 -0.22
CA GLN A 137 -13.60 -38.16 -1.03
C GLN A 137 -13.53 -36.67 -1.37
N ARG A 138 -13.06 -35.83 -0.44
CA ARG A 138 -12.84 -34.39 -0.67
C ARG A 138 -11.88 -34.18 -1.82
N ASP A 139 -10.77 -34.93 -1.84
CA ASP A 139 -9.81 -34.87 -2.93
C ASP A 139 -10.40 -35.34 -4.28
N ARG A 140 -11.09 -36.49 -4.28
CA ARG A 140 -11.76 -37.01 -5.49
C ARG A 140 -12.73 -36.01 -6.09
N ARG A 141 -13.59 -35.40 -5.25
CA ARG A 141 -14.55 -34.38 -5.71
C ARG A 141 -13.83 -33.19 -6.36
N ARG A 142 -12.72 -32.76 -5.77
CA ARG A 142 -11.91 -31.66 -6.31
C ARG A 142 -11.26 -32.02 -7.65
N LEU A 143 -10.66 -33.20 -7.76
CA LEU A 143 -10.09 -33.67 -9.04
C LEU A 143 -11.15 -33.73 -10.13
N LEU A 144 -12.35 -34.24 -9.82
CA LEU A 144 -13.48 -34.25 -10.74
C LEU A 144 -13.88 -32.84 -11.16
N GLN A 145 -13.98 -31.90 -10.21
CA GLN A 145 -14.27 -30.49 -10.53
C GLN A 145 -13.20 -29.90 -11.47
N LEU A 146 -11.91 -30.11 -11.19
CA LEU A 146 -10.82 -29.64 -12.04
C LEU A 146 -10.87 -30.28 -13.44
N GLN A 147 -11.17 -31.58 -13.53
CA GLN A 147 -11.37 -32.27 -14.79
C GLN A 147 -12.56 -31.69 -15.57
N THR A 148 -13.72 -31.50 -14.92
CA THR A 148 -14.90 -30.91 -15.58
C THR A 148 -14.64 -29.49 -16.06
N LEU A 149 -13.95 -28.66 -15.26
CA LEU A 149 -13.56 -27.31 -15.65
C LEU A 149 -12.59 -27.34 -16.84
N SER A 150 -11.61 -28.24 -16.83
CA SER A 150 -10.68 -28.39 -17.95
C SER A 150 -11.36 -28.86 -19.24
N GLN A 151 -12.32 -29.79 -19.16
CA GLN A 151 -13.11 -30.26 -20.30
C GLN A 151 -14.05 -29.17 -20.82
N SER A 152 -14.66 -28.37 -19.94
CA SER A 152 -15.54 -27.27 -20.34
C SER A 152 -14.81 -26.14 -21.10
N LEU A 153 -13.49 -26.01 -20.88
CA LEU A 153 -12.65 -24.99 -21.52
C LEU A 153 -12.01 -25.45 -22.84
N LEU A 154 -12.16 -26.73 -23.21
CA LEU A 154 -11.54 -27.32 -24.39
C LEU A 154 -12.61 -27.90 -25.32
N LEU A 155 -12.78 -27.30 -26.50
CA LEU A 155 -13.65 -27.80 -27.58
C LEU A 155 -13.17 -29.12 -28.22
N ARG A 156 -12.16 -29.80 -27.65
CA ARG A 156 -11.69 -31.13 -28.04
C ARG A 156 -11.29 -31.96 -26.81
N PRO A 157 -11.68 -33.23 -26.74
CA PRO A 157 -11.27 -34.10 -25.64
C PRO A 157 -9.76 -34.32 -25.72
N ILE A 158 -9.02 -33.92 -24.68
CA ILE A 158 -7.63 -34.32 -24.51
C ILE A 158 -7.63 -35.80 -24.14
N GLY A 159 -7.29 -36.65 -25.12
CA GLY A 159 -6.82 -38.01 -24.90
C GLY A 159 -5.46 -37.97 -24.22
N GLY A 160 -5.46 -37.70 -22.92
CA GLY A 160 -4.28 -37.62 -22.07
C GLY A 160 -4.65 -38.13 -20.69
N SER A 161 -4.71 -39.46 -20.58
CA SER A 161 -4.81 -40.17 -19.32
C SER A 161 -3.71 -39.70 -18.36
N SER A 162 -4.12 -39.07 -17.26
CA SER A 162 -3.35 -39.17 -16.01
C SER A 162 -4.23 -39.90 -15.00
N ASN A 163 -4.41 -41.20 -15.23
CA ASN A 163 -4.65 -42.13 -14.14
C ASN A 163 -3.37 -42.21 -13.31
N SER A 164 -2.93 -41.11 -12.71
CA SER A 164 -1.85 -41.15 -11.72
C SER A 164 -2.41 -41.82 -10.48
N THR A 165 -1.91 -43.02 -10.19
CA THR A 165 -2.25 -43.74 -8.98
C THR A 165 -1.84 -42.91 -7.78
N ILE A 166 -2.80 -42.54 -6.94
CA ILE A 166 -2.51 -41.87 -5.67
C ILE A 166 -1.91 -42.91 -4.73
N HIS A 167 -0.87 -42.56 -4.00
CA HIS A 167 -0.24 -43.42 -2.99
C HIS A 167 -0.61 -42.93 -1.60
N LEU A 168 -1.23 -43.77 -0.77
CA LEU A 168 -1.77 -43.39 0.53
C LEU A 168 -0.80 -43.74 1.66
N LEU A 169 -0.42 -42.75 2.47
CA LEU A 169 0.32 -42.95 3.73
C LEU A 169 -0.59 -42.59 4.89
N ARG A 170 -0.98 -43.60 5.67
CA ARG A 170 -1.98 -43.47 6.74
C ARG A 170 -1.40 -42.91 8.03
N GLY A 171 -0.22 -43.40 8.44
CA GLY A 171 0.46 -42.94 9.65
C GLY A 171 1.44 -41.79 9.39
N PRO A 172 2.03 -41.23 10.46
CA PRO A 172 2.97 -40.12 10.35
C PRO A 172 4.27 -40.56 9.67
N LEU A 173 4.85 -39.68 8.85
CA LEU A 173 6.21 -39.85 8.31
C LEU A 173 7.13 -38.84 8.99
N LEU A 174 8.10 -39.34 9.75
CA LEU A 174 9.08 -38.53 10.47
C LEU A 174 10.46 -38.73 9.84
N LEU A 175 11.04 -37.62 9.39
CA LEU A 175 12.32 -37.46 8.71
C LEU A 175 13.16 -36.40 9.43
N ASN A 176 12.93 -36.15 10.73
CA ASN A 176 13.55 -35.01 11.41
C ASN A 176 15.08 -35.20 11.48
N ARG A 177 15.84 -34.19 11.05
CA ARG A 177 17.30 -34.23 10.97
C ARG A 177 17.85 -35.41 10.14
N THR A 178 17.05 -35.93 9.20
CA THR A 178 17.46 -36.98 8.29
C THR A 178 18.28 -36.41 7.13
N THR A 179 19.34 -37.10 6.73
CA THR A 179 20.10 -36.78 5.51
C THR A 179 19.73 -37.73 4.40
N ILE A 180 19.27 -37.21 3.25
CA ILE A 180 18.94 -38.00 2.06
C ILE A 180 19.93 -37.64 0.96
N GLN A 181 20.77 -38.60 0.57
CA GLN A 181 21.82 -38.38 -0.42
C GLN A 181 21.28 -38.41 -1.86
N GLY A 182 20.39 -39.36 -2.16
CA GLY A 182 19.76 -39.48 -3.48
C GLY A 182 18.50 -38.63 -3.63
N ARG A 183 17.66 -39.01 -4.59
CA ARG A 183 16.38 -38.34 -4.88
C ARG A 183 15.31 -38.72 -3.85
N ALA A 184 14.58 -37.73 -3.35
CA ALA A 184 13.40 -37.95 -2.52
C ALA A 184 12.12 -37.77 -3.37
N THR A 185 11.40 -38.84 -3.69
CA THR A 185 10.21 -38.80 -4.56
C THR A 185 8.95 -39.16 -3.78
N PHE A 186 8.04 -38.21 -3.63
CA PHE A 186 6.74 -38.35 -2.98
C PHE A 186 5.61 -37.77 -3.86
N SER A 187 5.82 -37.77 -5.18
CA SER A 187 4.82 -37.27 -6.11
C SER A 187 3.54 -38.11 -6.06
N ASN A 188 2.39 -37.47 -6.25
CA ASN A 188 1.07 -38.10 -6.14
C ASN A 188 0.82 -38.88 -4.82
N THR A 189 1.51 -38.53 -3.73
CA THR A 189 1.33 -39.18 -2.43
C THR A 189 0.35 -38.39 -1.56
N PHE A 190 -0.58 -39.08 -0.90
CA PHE A 190 -1.49 -38.51 0.09
C PHE A 190 -1.07 -38.96 1.50
N PHE A 191 -0.47 -38.03 2.24
CA PHE A 191 -0.22 -38.15 3.67
C PHE A 191 -1.50 -37.82 4.44
N LEU A 192 -2.13 -38.83 5.04
CA LEU A 192 -3.35 -38.63 5.84
C LEU A 192 -3.04 -38.03 7.22
N ASP A 193 -1.86 -38.33 7.76
CA ASP A 193 -1.35 -37.80 9.03
C ASP A 193 -0.22 -36.77 8.79
N ARG A 194 0.47 -36.36 9.86
CA ARG A 194 1.57 -35.38 9.83
C ARG A 194 2.80 -35.89 9.10
N LEU A 195 3.44 -34.99 8.37
CA LEU A 195 4.78 -35.17 7.79
C LEU A 195 5.73 -34.20 8.48
N SER A 196 6.82 -34.70 9.05
CA SER A 196 7.85 -33.86 9.68
C SER A 196 9.22 -34.19 9.14
N ALA A 197 9.83 -33.28 8.41
CA ALA A 197 11.20 -33.27 7.91
C ALA A 197 11.93 -32.02 8.44
N GLN A 198 11.81 -31.79 9.75
CA GLN A 198 12.42 -30.64 10.39
C GLN A 198 13.94 -30.82 10.45
N GLY A 199 14.70 -29.83 9.95
CA GLY A 199 16.16 -29.86 9.95
C GLY A 199 16.77 -30.91 9.02
N SER A 200 16.00 -31.50 8.11
CA SER A 200 16.49 -32.53 7.19
C SER A 200 17.35 -31.93 6.07
N LEU A 201 18.31 -32.70 5.58
CA LEU A 201 19.17 -32.34 4.46
C LEU A 201 18.83 -33.19 3.23
N PHE A 202 18.31 -32.54 2.18
CA PHE A 202 18.07 -33.13 0.87
C PHE A 202 19.21 -32.75 -0.07
N GLN A 203 20.15 -33.67 -0.29
CA GLN A 203 21.30 -33.45 -1.17
C GLN A 203 20.94 -33.63 -2.65
N GLY A 204 20.09 -34.61 -2.94
CA GLY A 204 19.48 -34.80 -4.27
C GLY A 204 18.20 -33.99 -4.48
N PRO A 205 17.60 -34.06 -5.67
CA PRO A 205 16.31 -33.42 -5.94
C PRO A 205 15.20 -34.02 -5.08
N SER A 206 14.26 -33.18 -4.64
CA SER A 206 13.07 -33.64 -3.92
C SER A 206 11.80 -33.31 -4.72
N ASP A 207 10.97 -34.31 -5.00
CA ASP A 207 9.73 -34.17 -5.76
C ASP A 207 8.51 -34.55 -4.94
N TRP A 208 7.77 -33.54 -4.51
CA TRP A 208 6.52 -33.57 -3.78
C TRP A 208 5.35 -33.09 -4.66
N SER A 209 5.50 -33.13 -5.99
CA SER A 209 4.49 -32.63 -6.91
C SER A 209 3.18 -33.42 -6.80
N GLN A 210 2.04 -32.73 -6.78
CA GLN A 210 0.71 -33.32 -6.60
C GLN A 210 0.54 -34.10 -5.28
N ALA A 211 1.46 -33.92 -4.31
CA ALA A 211 1.30 -34.48 -2.98
C ALA A 211 0.18 -33.77 -2.21
N ARG A 212 -0.45 -34.50 -1.29
CA ARG A 212 -1.55 -34.03 -0.45
C ARG A 212 -1.18 -34.25 1.00
N PHE A 213 -1.29 -33.20 1.79
CA PHE A 213 -0.94 -33.22 3.20
C PHE A 213 -2.19 -32.96 4.04
N GLY A 214 -2.74 -34.04 4.59
CA GLY A 214 -3.95 -34.06 5.41
C GLY A 214 -3.74 -33.60 6.84
N GLY A 215 -2.51 -33.73 7.36
CA GLY A 215 -2.09 -33.20 8.65
C GLY A 215 -1.06 -32.07 8.52
N ILE A 216 -0.47 -31.68 9.64
CA ILE A 216 0.58 -30.65 9.69
C ILE A 216 1.80 -31.13 8.90
N THR A 217 2.31 -30.26 8.02
CA THR A 217 3.55 -30.50 7.26
C THR A 217 4.66 -29.61 7.79
N ASN A 218 5.75 -30.19 8.26
CA ASN A 218 6.86 -29.46 8.85
C ASN A 218 8.18 -29.73 8.11
N PHE A 219 8.66 -28.76 7.35
CA PHE A 219 9.97 -28.67 6.73
C PHE A 219 10.81 -27.54 7.34
N ALA A 220 10.53 -27.14 8.59
CA ALA A 220 11.27 -26.05 9.22
C ALA A 220 12.77 -26.40 9.33
N ALA A 221 13.64 -25.44 9.05
CA ALA A 221 15.10 -25.60 8.98
C ALA A 221 15.61 -26.67 7.99
N ALA A 222 14.76 -27.19 7.10
CA ALA A 222 15.20 -28.12 6.07
C ALA A 222 16.09 -27.43 5.03
N VAL A 223 17.09 -28.17 4.52
CA VAL A 223 18.03 -27.71 3.50
C VAL A 223 17.82 -28.51 2.22
N PHE A 224 17.46 -27.82 1.14
CA PHE A 224 17.34 -28.39 -0.20
C PHE A 224 18.50 -27.89 -1.06
N GLN A 225 19.50 -28.75 -1.27
CA GLN A 225 20.69 -28.40 -2.07
C GLN A 225 20.38 -28.30 -3.56
N GLN A 226 19.43 -29.11 -4.03
CA GLN A 226 18.96 -29.13 -5.42
C GLN A 226 17.49 -28.69 -5.51
N GLU A 227 16.84 -28.99 -6.64
CA GLU A 227 15.45 -28.61 -6.89
C GLU A 227 14.48 -29.27 -5.90
N ALA A 228 13.60 -28.44 -5.32
CA ALA A 228 12.51 -28.88 -4.45
C ALA A 228 11.17 -28.56 -5.11
N ARG A 229 10.52 -29.59 -5.67
CA ARG A 229 9.25 -29.47 -6.39
C ARG A 229 8.08 -29.77 -5.46
N PHE A 230 7.21 -28.81 -5.27
CA PHE A 230 5.93 -28.93 -4.56
C PHE A 230 4.75 -28.59 -5.50
N ARG A 231 4.95 -28.69 -6.81
CA ARG A 231 3.99 -28.22 -7.82
C ARG A 231 2.62 -28.87 -7.65
N ASN A 232 1.56 -28.06 -7.68
CA ASN A 232 0.18 -28.51 -7.47
C ASN A 232 -0.02 -29.30 -6.16
N GLY A 233 0.81 -29.04 -5.13
CA GLY A 233 0.66 -29.65 -3.81
C GLY A 233 -0.55 -29.09 -3.06
N LEU A 234 -1.21 -29.92 -2.26
CA LEU A 234 -2.38 -29.53 -1.47
C LEU A 234 -2.08 -29.66 0.02
N PHE A 235 -2.10 -28.55 0.76
CA PHE A 235 -1.88 -28.50 2.20
C PHE A 235 -3.20 -28.19 2.90
N PHE A 236 -3.80 -29.21 3.53
CA PHE A 236 -5.10 -29.08 4.20
C PHE A 236 -4.98 -28.47 5.60
N ASP A 237 -3.83 -28.68 6.26
CA ASP A 237 -3.50 -28.11 7.57
C ASP A 237 -2.24 -27.23 7.44
N ARG A 238 -1.69 -26.76 8.57
CA ARG A 238 -0.55 -25.83 8.63
C ARG A 238 0.68 -26.41 7.93
N ALA A 239 1.32 -25.57 7.11
CA ALA A 239 2.57 -25.90 6.44
C ALA A 239 3.71 -25.01 6.96
N LEU A 240 4.73 -25.61 7.55
CA LEU A 240 5.84 -24.92 8.20
C LEU A 240 7.11 -25.13 7.40
N PHE A 241 7.61 -24.09 6.74
CA PHE A 241 8.85 -24.06 5.98
C PHE A 241 9.85 -23.03 6.55
N ASN A 242 9.65 -22.62 7.81
CA ASN A 242 10.43 -21.58 8.48
C ASN A 242 11.91 -21.91 8.49
N GLN A 243 12.78 -20.92 8.31
CA GLN A 243 14.24 -21.07 8.29
C GLN A 243 14.74 -22.09 7.24
N GLY A 244 13.91 -22.45 6.26
CA GLY A 244 14.28 -23.36 5.18
C GLY A 244 15.32 -22.73 4.25
N GLN A 245 16.25 -23.55 3.76
CA GLN A 245 17.28 -23.12 2.81
C GLN A 245 17.05 -23.81 1.47
N PHE A 246 16.58 -23.05 0.49
CA PHE A 246 16.36 -23.53 -0.88
C PHE A 246 17.51 -23.04 -1.76
N GLN A 247 18.57 -23.85 -1.83
CA GLN A 247 19.77 -23.54 -2.60
C GLN A 247 19.53 -23.77 -4.11
N GLY A 248 18.69 -24.75 -4.45
CA GLY A 248 18.13 -24.95 -5.80
C GLY A 248 16.80 -24.21 -6.03
N ILE A 249 16.05 -24.63 -7.06
CA ILE A 249 14.74 -24.05 -7.38
C ILE A 249 13.68 -24.59 -6.41
N ALA A 250 12.99 -23.69 -5.70
CA ALA A 250 11.80 -24.00 -4.91
C ALA A 250 10.53 -23.78 -5.75
N ASN A 251 9.90 -24.85 -6.24
CA ASN A 251 8.77 -24.76 -7.15
C ASN A 251 7.45 -25.17 -6.48
N PHE A 252 6.68 -24.18 -6.03
CA PHE A 252 5.34 -24.32 -5.44
C PHE A 252 4.22 -23.96 -6.44
N GLN A 253 4.50 -23.87 -7.74
CA GLN A 253 3.54 -23.42 -8.73
C GLN A 253 2.23 -24.24 -8.66
N GLY A 254 1.08 -23.55 -8.64
CA GLY A 254 -0.23 -24.22 -8.64
C GLY A 254 -0.65 -24.84 -7.31
N SER A 255 0.14 -24.69 -6.24
CA SER A 255 -0.17 -25.27 -4.93
C SER A 255 -1.29 -24.53 -4.21
N GLU A 256 -1.97 -25.23 -3.31
CA GLU A 256 -2.99 -24.66 -2.43
C GLU A 256 -2.66 -24.88 -0.96
N PHE A 257 -2.79 -23.81 -0.18
CA PHE A 257 -2.66 -23.81 1.28
C PHE A 257 -4.01 -23.44 1.91
N GLN A 258 -4.72 -24.44 2.45
CA GLN A 258 -6.04 -24.24 3.07
C GLN A 258 -5.94 -23.61 4.47
N ALA A 259 -4.89 -23.93 5.21
CA ALA A 259 -4.56 -23.33 6.48
C ALA A 259 -3.34 -22.39 6.36
N ALA A 260 -2.92 -21.81 7.48
CA ALA A 260 -1.76 -20.91 7.50
C ALA A 260 -0.48 -21.64 7.09
N ALA A 261 0.34 -20.98 6.27
CA ALA A 261 1.62 -21.49 5.82
C ALA A 261 2.70 -20.42 6.03
N SER A 262 3.81 -20.82 6.65
CA SER A 262 4.90 -19.90 7.00
C SER A 262 6.23 -20.38 6.45
N PHE A 263 6.89 -19.45 5.75
CA PHE A 263 8.23 -19.49 5.20
C PHE A 263 9.11 -18.46 5.89
N SER A 264 8.78 -18.10 7.14
CA SER A 264 9.50 -17.04 7.85
C SER A 264 10.99 -17.36 7.96
N GLN A 265 11.85 -16.36 7.77
CA GLN A 265 13.32 -16.49 7.81
C GLN A 265 13.94 -17.43 6.76
N SER A 266 13.17 -17.89 5.77
CA SER A 266 13.68 -18.78 4.73
C SER A 266 14.49 -18.03 3.66
N GLN A 267 15.37 -18.76 3.00
CA GLN A 267 16.25 -18.24 1.95
C GLN A 267 15.98 -18.96 0.63
N PHE A 268 15.79 -18.18 -0.43
CA PHE A 268 15.50 -18.69 -1.76
C PHE A 268 16.55 -18.20 -2.76
N THR A 269 17.28 -19.14 -3.36
CA THR A 269 18.09 -18.84 -4.55
C THR A 269 17.17 -18.54 -5.73
N GLN A 270 16.26 -19.47 -6.06
CA GLN A 270 15.23 -19.33 -7.09
C GLN A 270 13.91 -19.89 -6.58
N SER A 271 12.81 -19.26 -6.97
CA SER A 271 11.48 -19.66 -6.48
C SER A 271 10.38 -19.43 -7.50
N ASN A 272 9.37 -20.29 -7.48
CA ASN A 272 8.16 -20.12 -8.24
C ASN A 272 6.93 -20.49 -7.41
N PHE A 273 6.18 -19.48 -7.00
CA PHE A 273 4.91 -19.56 -6.27
C PHE A 273 3.75 -19.07 -7.14
N SER A 274 3.91 -19.07 -8.48
CA SER A 274 2.87 -18.58 -9.38
C SER A 274 1.64 -19.48 -9.37
N ARG A 275 0.46 -18.90 -9.57
CA ARG A 275 -0.84 -19.61 -9.60
C ARG A 275 -1.16 -20.35 -8.30
N THR A 276 -0.66 -19.87 -7.16
CA THR A 276 -0.95 -20.47 -5.85
C THR A 276 -2.27 -19.95 -5.29
N SER A 277 -2.97 -20.76 -4.49
CA SER A 277 -4.14 -20.33 -3.72
C SER A 277 -3.85 -20.42 -2.22
N TRP A 278 -4.03 -19.31 -1.52
CA TRP A 278 -3.80 -19.19 -0.08
C TRP A 278 -5.13 -18.86 0.60
N GLU A 279 -5.80 -19.90 1.10
CA GLU A 279 -7.02 -19.71 1.90
C GLU A 279 -6.69 -19.28 3.34
N GLY A 280 -5.51 -19.71 3.83
CA GLY A 280 -4.92 -19.25 5.09
C GLY A 280 -3.93 -18.10 4.93
N ILE A 281 -3.32 -17.70 6.04
CA ILE A 281 -2.27 -16.66 6.06
C ILE A 281 -1.03 -17.18 5.33
N ALA A 282 -0.44 -16.33 4.48
CA ALA A 282 0.82 -16.57 3.80
C ALA A 282 1.92 -15.72 4.45
N ASP A 283 2.84 -16.34 5.17
CA ASP A 283 3.89 -15.65 5.92
C ASP A 283 5.27 -15.86 5.30
N PHE A 284 5.86 -14.79 4.78
CA PHE A 284 7.22 -14.70 4.25
C PHE A 284 8.05 -13.64 4.99
N ALA A 285 7.77 -13.40 6.28
CA ALA A 285 8.55 -12.48 7.08
C ALA A 285 10.04 -12.85 7.11
N GLN A 286 10.93 -11.86 7.04
CA GLN A 286 12.39 -12.02 7.13
C GLN A 286 12.99 -12.96 6.08
N THR A 287 12.30 -13.17 4.96
CA THR A 287 12.79 -13.97 3.85
C THR A 287 13.86 -13.22 3.06
N ARG A 288 14.78 -13.97 2.45
CA ARG A 288 15.78 -13.43 1.52
C ARG A 288 15.65 -14.08 0.16
N TRP A 289 15.55 -13.26 -0.89
CA TRP A 289 15.35 -13.70 -2.27
C TRP A 289 16.53 -13.26 -3.13
N ALA A 290 17.35 -14.20 -3.60
CA ALA A 290 18.51 -13.88 -4.44
C ALA A 290 18.13 -13.63 -5.90
N SER A 291 17.15 -14.37 -6.41
CA SER A 291 16.56 -14.20 -7.76
C SER A 291 15.12 -13.65 -7.65
N PRO A 292 14.43 -13.39 -8.77
CA PRO A 292 13.08 -12.84 -8.71
C PRO A 292 12.11 -13.77 -7.98
N ALA A 293 11.32 -13.19 -7.08
CA ALA A 293 10.26 -13.89 -6.36
C ALA A 293 8.99 -13.91 -7.23
N LEU A 294 8.61 -15.07 -7.75
CA LEU A 294 7.50 -15.21 -8.69
C LEU A 294 6.22 -15.65 -7.98
N LEU A 295 5.32 -14.71 -7.68
CA LEU A 295 4.03 -14.96 -7.02
C LEU A 295 2.82 -14.60 -7.92
N SER A 296 3.05 -14.45 -9.23
CA SER A 296 2.03 -14.01 -10.20
C SER A 296 0.80 -14.94 -10.27
N LYS A 297 -0.37 -14.37 -10.62
CA LYS A 297 -1.65 -15.08 -10.79
C LYS A 297 -2.11 -15.85 -9.57
N SER A 298 -1.67 -15.43 -8.38
CA SER A 298 -2.00 -16.11 -7.13
C SER A 298 -3.19 -15.46 -6.43
N LYS A 299 -3.86 -16.21 -5.56
CA LYS A 299 -5.01 -15.72 -4.78
C LYS A 299 -4.71 -15.78 -3.30
N PHE A 300 -4.92 -14.67 -2.60
CA PHE A 300 -4.72 -14.55 -1.16
C PHE A 300 -6.04 -14.17 -0.50
N ALA A 301 -6.68 -15.15 0.14
CA ALA A 301 -7.93 -14.95 0.86
C ALA A 301 -7.69 -14.24 2.21
N GLN A 302 -6.51 -14.44 2.80
CA GLN A 302 -6.05 -13.79 4.02
C GLN A 302 -4.84 -12.90 3.77
N ALA A 303 -4.21 -12.41 4.85
CA ALA A 303 -3.07 -11.51 4.76
C ALA A 303 -1.81 -12.21 4.22
N LEU A 304 -1.04 -11.45 3.44
CA LEU A 304 0.28 -11.83 2.92
C LEU A 304 1.35 -11.00 3.63
N PHE A 305 2.33 -11.65 4.26
CA PHE A 305 3.38 -10.97 5.02
C PHE A 305 4.75 -11.08 4.35
N PHE A 306 5.43 -9.95 4.19
CA PHE A 306 6.81 -9.77 3.76
C PHE A 306 7.55 -8.84 4.73
N THR A 307 7.21 -8.91 6.02
CA THR A 307 7.81 -8.02 7.03
C THR A 307 9.30 -8.27 7.11
N ASP A 308 10.12 -7.22 6.96
CA ASP A 308 11.59 -7.28 6.92
C ASP A 308 12.16 -8.25 5.87
N ALA A 309 11.41 -8.54 4.79
CA ALA A 309 11.90 -9.35 3.68
C ALA A 309 12.86 -8.56 2.78
N VAL A 310 13.87 -9.23 2.22
CA VAL A 310 14.87 -8.62 1.34
C VAL A 310 14.79 -9.23 -0.05
N PHE A 311 14.50 -8.38 -1.04
CA PHE A 311 14.44 -8.76 -2.44
C PHE A 311 15.65 -8.20 -3.19
N SER A 312 16.60 -9.08 -3.53
CA SER A 312 17.79 -8.69 -4.29
C SER A 312 17.49 -8.38 -5.75
N GLN A 313 16.38 -8.94 -6.27
CA GLN A 313 15.84 -8.65 -7.60
C GLN A 313 14.36 -8.28 -7.50
N GLY A 314 13.55 -8.62 -8.50
CA GLY A 314 12.13 -8.28 -8.57
C GLY A 314 11.20 -9.19 -7.75
N LEU A 315 10.18 -8.60 -7.11
CA LEU A 315 8.99 -9.30 -6.62
C LEU A 315 7.86 -9.16 -7.65
N ASN A 316 7.45 -10.27 -8.26
CA ASN A 316 6.39 -10.28 -9.26
C ASN A 316 5.08 -10.81 -8.66
N LEU A 317 4.11 -9.92 -8.49
CA LEU A 317 2.77 -10.21 -7.97
C LEU A 317 1.68 -10.03 -9.04
N ARG A 318 2.05 -9.87 -10.32
CA ARG A 318 1.12 -9.53 -11.40
C ARG A 318 -0.09 -10.46 -11.47
N GLU A 319 -1.25 -9.91 -11.81
CA GLU A 319 -2.52 -10.65 -11.96
C GLU A 319 -2.97 -11.39 -10.69
N SER A 320 -2.43 -11.04 -9.52
CA SER A 320 -2.82 -11.67 -8.24
C SER A 320 -4.03 -11.00 -7.62
N GLN A 321 -4.74 -11.72 -6.76
CA GLN A 321 -5.92 -11.23 -6.04
C GLN A 321 -5.66 -11.22 -4.54
N PHE A 322 -5.89 -10.07 -3.90
CA PHE A 322 -5.73 -9.87 -2.47
C PHE A 322 -7.07 -9.50 -1.86
N LEU A 323 -7.60 -10.31 -0.94
CA LEU A 323 -8.81 -9.97 -0.19
C LEU A 323 -8.52 -9.19 1.10
N ARG A 324 -7.30 -9.33 1.63
CA ARG A 324 -6.83 -8.70 2.87
C ARG A 324 -5.52 -7.94 2.65
N SER A 325 -4.87 -7.54 3.73
CA SER A 325 -3.65 -6.73 3.68
C SER A 325 -2.44 -7.47 3.10
N VAL A 326 -1.63 -6.76 2.31
CA VAL A 326 -0.26 -7.16 1.96
C VAL A 326 0.70 -6.33 2.81
N ASN A 327 1.49 -6.99 3.65
CA ASN A 327 2.34 -6.34 4.62
C ASN A 327 3.80 -6.36 4.19
N LEU A 328 4.31 -5.19 3.77
CA LEU A 328 5.68 -4.96 3.32
C LEU A 328 6.50 -4.21 4.39
N ARG A 329 6.05 -4.16 5.66
CA ARG A 329 6.72 -3.37 6.69
C ARG A 329 8.21 -3.72 6.78
N GLY A 330 9.09 -2.72 6.68
CA GLY A 330 10.54 -2.91 6.79
C GLY A 330 11.18 -3.66 5.60
N ALA A 331 10.43 -4.03 4.57
CA ALA A 331 10.96 -4.76 3.43
C ALA A 331 11.98 -3.92 2.63
N THR A 332 13.02 -4.56 2.12
CA THR A 332 14.04 -3.93 1.28
C THR A 332 13.89 -4.38 -0.17
N LEU A 333 13.76 -3.42 -1.09
CA LEU A 333 13.62 -3.65 -2.53
C LEU A 333 14.84 -3.11 -3.27
N LEU A 334 15.58 -3.98 -3.96
CA LEU A 334 16.77 -3.58 -4.72
C LEU A 334 16.53 -3.38 -6.24
N ASP A 335 15.48 -3.96 -6.82
CA ASP A 335 15.13 -3.80 -8.26
C ASP A 335 13.67 -3.44 -8.50
N ARG A 336 12.70 -4.32 -8.20
CA ARG A 336 11.29 -3.94 -8.44
C ARG A 336 10.29 -4.71 -7.62
N ILE A 337 9.11 -4.14 -7.47
CA ILE A 337 7.89 -4.81 -7.04
C ILE A 337 6.79 -4.50 -8.04
N ASP A 338 6.14 -5.53 -8.57
CA ASP A 338 5.17 -5.42 -9.65
C ASP A 338 3.79 -5.94 -9.23
N PHE A 339 2.86 -5.00 -9.01
CA PHE A 339 1.44 -5.22 -8.74
C PHE A 339 0.54 -5.02 -9.99
N GLY A 340 1.10 -5.12 -11.21
CA GLY A 340 0.33 -4.93 -12.44
C GLY A 340 -0.86 -5.89 -12.54
N TYR A 341 -2.03 -5.36 -12.92
CA TYR A 341 -3.28 -6.11 -13.08
C TYR A 341 -3.76 -6.85 -11.81
N CYS A 342 -3.36 -6.40 -10.62
CA CYS A 342 -3.80 -7.02 -9.37
C CYS A 342 -5.23 -6.61 -9.00
N GLY A 343 -5.98 -7.56 -8.43
CA GLY A 343 -7.27 -7.31 -7.80
C GLY A 343 -7.10 -7.06 -6.31
N PHE A 344 -7.60 -5.92 -5.81
CA PHE A 344 -7.66 -5.61 -4.39
C PHE A 344 -9.11 -5.61 -3.94
N GLY A 345 -9.45 -6.49 -2.98
CA GLY A 345 -10.75 -6.51 -2.32
C GLY A 345 -11.01 -5.25 -1.49
N GLN A 346 -12.23 -5.07 -1.00
CA GLN A 346 -12.64 -3.84 -0.29
C GLN A 346 -11.80 -3.56 0.97
N GLU A 347 -11.38 -4.62 1.66
CA GLU A 347 -10.56 -4.55 2.87
C GLU A 347 -9.05 -4.73 2.60
N ALA A 348 -8.67 -4.89 1.33
CA ALA A 348 -7.28 -5.07 0.95
C ALA A 348 -6.54 -3.73 0.89
N TYR A 349 -5.35 -3.72 1.46
CA TYR A 349 -4.46 -2.56 1.45
C TYR A 349 -2.99 -2.98 1.55
N LEU A 350 -2.10 -2.10 1.12
CA LEU A 350 -0.65 -2.29 1.23
C LEU A 350 -0.15 -1.58 2.49
N ASN A 351 0.35 -2.35 3.44
CA ASN A 351 1.02 -1.85 4.64
C ASN A 351 2.51 -1.69 4.34
N VAL A 352 2.94 -0.46 4.04
CA VAL A 352 4.31 -0.14 3.60
C VAL A 352 5.25 0.57 4.61
N PRO A 353 4.94 0.77 5.91
CA PRO A 353 5.85 1.51 6.81
C PRO A 353 7.27 0.94 6.84
N GLY A 354 8.27 1.81 6.72
CA GLY A 354 9.68 1.42 6.77
C GLY A 354 10.18 0.64 5.56
N VAL A 355 9.41 0.49 4.47
CA VAL A 355 9.92 -0.06 3.21
C VAL A 355 11.12 0.77 2.75
N GLN A 356 12.19 0.09 2.36
CA GLN A 356 13.43 0.68 1.90
C GLN A 356 13.62 0.42 0.42
N PHE A 357 13.62 1.47 -0.39
CA PHE A 357 13.96 1.41 -1.80
C PHE A 357 14.44 2.78 -2.30
N ASP A 358 15.23 2.79 -3.36
CA ASP A 358 15.70 4.01 -4.04
C ASP A 358 14.99 4.13 -5.39
N ALA A 359 14.23 5.19 -5.62
CA ALA A 359 13.47 5.36 -6.87
C ALA A 359 14.35 5.56 -8.12
N ASP A 360 15.67 5.73 -7.98
CA ASP A 360 16.64 5.70 -9.09
C ASP A 360 16.97 4.29 -9.56
N ARG A 361 16.96 3.32 -8.65
CA ARG A 361 17.41 1.95 -8.90
C ARG A 361 16.28 0.94 -8.88
N ALA A 362 15.34 1.15 -7.98
CA ALA A 362 14.22 0.28 -7.73
C ALA A 362 12.87 0.89 -8.16
N LYS A 363 11.95 0.04 -8.64
CA LYS A 363 10.63 0.47 -9.13
C LYS A 363 9.49 -0.15 -8.32
N PHE A 364 8.55 0.68 -7.90
CA PHE A 364 7.27 0.27 -7.34
C PHE A 364 6.18 0.42 -8.41
N ILE A 365 5.69 -0.69 -8.95
CA ILE A 365 4.82 -0.71 -10.14
C ILE A 365 3.44 -1.24 -9.74
N GLY A 366 2.38 -0.65 -10.31
CA GLY A 366 1.01 -1.13 -10.22
C GLY A 366 0.11 -0.45 -11.25
N ASP A 367 -1.18 -0.74 -11.21
CA ASP A 367 -2.14 -0.10 -12.12
C ASP A 367 -2.33 1.39 -11.79
N SER A 368 -2.24 2.23 -12.82
CA SER A 368 -2.37 3.68 -12.70
C SER A 368 -3.72 4.09 -12.08
N GLY A 369 -3.67 4.96 -11.06
CA GLY A 369 -4.82 5.46 -10.31
C GLY A 369 -5.44 4.48 -9.33
N ARG A 370 -4.85 3.28 -9.17
CA ARG A 370 -5.29 2.24 -8.22
C ARG A 370 -4.25 2.02 -7.13
N ILE A 371 -2.98 1.84 -7.50
CA ILE A 371 -1.93 1.44 -6.55
C ILE A 371 -1.72 2.46 -5.42
N GLY A 372 -1.80 3.75 -5.72
CA GLY A 372 -1.66 4.82 -4.73
C GLY A 372 -2.81 4.84 -3.70
N LYS A 373 -4.00 4.34 -4.05
CA LYS A 373 -5.17 4.33 -3.16
C LYS A 373 -5.13 3.20 -2.14
N VAL A 374 -4.47 2.10 -2.47
CA VAL A 374 -4.35 0.93 -1.59
C VAL A 374 -3.18 1.06 -0.61
N ILE A 375 -2.23 1.96 -0.85
CA ILE A 375 -1.13 2.24 0.07
C ILE A 375 -1.64 2.88 1.36
N ARG A 376 -1.27 2.30 2.51
CA ARG A 376 -1.61 2.80 3.86
C ARG A 376 -0.36 2.97 4.71
N LEU A 377 -0.29 4.10 5.40
CA LEU A 377 0.73 4.41 6.39
C LEU A 377 0.06 4.97 7.67
N PRO A 378 0.52 4.59 8.86
CA PRO A 378 -0.10 5.01 10.12
C PRO A 378 0.36 6.39 10.59
N ASN A 379 1.57 6.82 10.22
CA ASN A 379 2.16 8.09 10.67
C ASN A 379 3.24 8.58 9.70
N LEU A 380 3.60 9.87 9.84
CA LEU A 380 4.67 10.49 9.06
C LEU A 380 6.06 10.14 9.60
N GLN A 381 6.22 10.10 10.92
CA GLN A 381 7.51 9.89 11.60
C GLN A 381 8.16 8.56 11.17
N GLY A 382 9.39 8.62 10.66
CA GLY A 382 10.11 7.46 10.13
C GLY A 382 9.72 7.04 8.70
N ASN A 383 8.70 7.66 8.10
CA ASN A 383 8.20 7.32 6.76
C ASN A 383 8.32 8.48 5.74
N GLU A 384 8.95 9.59 6.11
CA GLU A 384 9.09 10.78 5.25
C GLU A 384 9.87 10.50 3.96
N ASN A 385 11.00 9.81 4.09
CA ASN A 385 11.82 9.40 2.94
C ASN A 385 11.07 8.42 2.06
N LEU A 386 10.40 7.42 2.65
CA LEU A 386 9.57 6.47 1.91
C LEU A 386 8.50 7.17 1.07
N LEU A 387 7.75 8.10 1.66
CA LEU A 387 6.72 8.86 0.93
C LEU A 387 7.33 9.71 -0.19
N ARG A 388 8.52 10.29 0.02
CA ARG A 388 9.25 11.03 -1.02
C ARG A 388 9.66 10.12 -2.17
N GLU A 389 10.22 8.96 -1.88
CA GLU A 389 10.65 7.97 -2.89
C GLU A 389 9.46 7.40 -3.65
N LEU A 390 8.33 7.10 -2.98
CA LEU A 390 7.10 6.68 -3.65
C LEU A 390 6.58 7.74 -4.63
N VAL A 391 6.52 9.01 -4.21
CA VAL A 391 6.12 10.11 -5.12
C VAL A 391 7.08 10.20 -6.30
N ARG A 392 8.40 10.19 -6.05
CA ARG A 392 9.43 10.25 -7.11
C ARG A 392 9.31 9.09 -8.09
N ASN A 393 9.11 7.88 -7.58
CA ASN A 393 8.87 6.67 -8.35
C ASN A 393 7.65 6.83 -9.27
N PHE A 394 6.48 7.17 -8.72
CA PHE A 394 5.27 7.28 -9.52
C PHE A 394 5.31 8.41 -10.54
N ARG A 395 5.98 9.53 -10.24
CA ARG A 395 6.21 10.60 -11.23
C ARG A 395 7.06 10.13 -12.41
N ARG A 396 8.09 9.33 -12.15
CA ARG A 396 8.97 8.77 -13.20
C ARG A 396 8.31 7.68 -14.03
N LEU A 397 7.39 6.93 -13.42
CA LEU A 397 6.54 5.98 -14.12
C LEU A 397 5.36 6.65 -14.84
N GLU A 398 5.29 8.00 -14.83
CA GLU A 398 4.19 8.79 -15.41
C GLU A 398 2.81 8.47 -14.79
N GLN A 399 2.79 7.86 -13.60
CA GLN A 399 1.60 7.55 -12.81
C GLN A 399 1.23 8.72 -11.90
N LEU A 400 0.80 9.84 -12.51
CA LEU A 400 0.57 11.10 -11.80
C LEU A 400 -0.53 11.01 -10.75
N SER A 401 -1.59 10.25 -11.03
CA SER A 401 -2.72 10.05 -10.13
C SER A 401 -2.27 9.40 -8.82
N ASP A 402 -1.43 8.36 -8.89
CA ASP A 402 -0.87 7.68 -7.73
C ASP A 402 0.16 8.56 -7.01
N ALA A 403 1.01 9.27 -7.75
CA ALA A 403 1.94 10.24 -7.17
C ALA A 403 1.20 11.33 -6.37
N ASN A 404 0.10 11.87 -6.93
CA ASN A 404 -0.78 12.84 -6.28
C ASN A 404 -1.45 12.25 -5.04
N GLN A 405 -1.91 11.00 -5.10
CA GLN A 405 -2.53 10.32 -3.98
C GLN A 405 -1.56 10.08 -2.81
N VAL A 406 -0.33 9.64 -3.10
CA VAL A 406 0.71 9.45 -2.08
C VAL A 406 1.13 10.79 -1.48
N ASP A 407 1.29 11.82 -2.31
CA ASP A 407 1.63 13.16 -1.83
C ASP A 407 0.51 13.76 -0.98
N TYR A 408 -0.75 13.60 -1.37
CA TYR A 408 -1.90 13.97 -0.55
C TYR A 408 -1.86 13.26 0.81
N THR A 409 -1.60 11.95 0.81
CA THR A 409 -1.44 11.15 2.05
C THR A 409 -0.34 11.70 2.94
N ARG A 410 0.82 12.06 2.34
CA ARG A 410 1.93 12.72 3.04
C ARG A 410 1.50 14.03 3.72
N GLN A 411 0.76 14.88 3.03
CA GLN A 411 0.31 16.16 3.60
C GLN A 411 -0.75 15.97 4.68
N ARG A 412 -1.66 15.01 4.52
CA ARG A 412 -2.63 14.65 5.56
C ARG A 412 -1.93 14.21 6.84
N LEU A 413 -0.96 13.30 6.73
CA LEU A 413 -0.17 12.84 7.88
C LEU A 413 0.64 13.99 8.51
N ARG A 414 1.13 14.93 7.71
CA ARG A 414 1.79 16.15 8.20
C ARG A 414 0.83 17.05 9.01
N VAL A 415 -0.40 17.22 8.55
CA VAL A 415 -1.42 17.98 9.29
C VAL A 415 -1.79 17.29 10.60
N GLU A 416 -1.89 15.96 10.60
CA GLU A 416 -2.10 15.18 11.83
C GLU A 416 -0.90 15.33 12.78
N ASP A 417 0.33 15.37 12.28
CA ASP A 417 1.52 15.61 13.10
C ASP A 417 1.55 17.02 13.69
N ILE A 418 1.31 18.05 12.88
CA ILE A 418 1.24 19.45 13.35
C ILE A 418 0.13 19.58 14.39
N ARG A 419 -1.05 18.98 14.17
CA ARG A 419 -2.14 18.95 15.14
C ARG A 419 -1.66 18.42 16.48
N ARG A 420 -0.99 17.27 16.49
CA ARG A 420 -0.46 16.70 17.74
C ARG A 420 0.52 17.65 18.41
N ARG A 421 1.43 18.28 17.67
CA ARG A 421 2.38 19.28 18.21
C ARG A 421 1.70 20.54 18.77
N THR A 422 0.59 20.97 18.19
CA THR A 422 -0.15 22.16 18.64
C THR A 422 -0.91 21.91 19.94
N TRP A 423 -1.64 20.80 20.03
CA TRP A 423 -2.57 20.52 21.15
C TRP A 423 -2.11 19.44 22.13
N GLY A 424 -1.09 18.66 21.78
CA GLY A 424 -0.60 17.56 22.58
C GLY A 424 0.17 18.02 23.81
N VAL A 425 0.17 17.16 24.83
CA VAL A 425 0.95 17.36 26.04
C VAL A 425 2.40 16.91 25.79
N ASN A 426 3.35 17.83 25.99
CA ASN A 426 4.77 17.53 25.83
C ASN A 426 5.29 16.73 27.04
N LEU A 427 5.70 15.49 26.79
CA LEU A 427 6.16 14.55 27.81
C LEU A 427 7.45 15.02 28.50
N ASN A 428 8.28 15.82 27.83
CA ASN A 428 9.53 16.30 28.40
C ASN A 428 9.36 17.50 29.35
N SER A 429 8.22 18.21 29.29
CA SER A 429 7.98 19.40 30.12
C SER A 429 6.73 19.32 31.01
N ALA A 430 5.81 18.39 30.76
CA ALA A 430 4.54 18.29 31.49
C ALA A 430 4.73 17.96 32.99
N PRO A 431 3.99 18.60 33.91
CA PRO A 431 3.99 18.21 35.32
C PRO A 431 3.27 16.87 35.53
N LEU A 432 3.54 16.21 36.66
CA LEU A 432 2.95 14.91 37.03
C LEU A 432 1.41 14.92 36.93
N ALA A 433 0.76 15.97 37.45
CA ALA A 433 -0.69 16.12 37.41
C ALA A 433 -1.24 16.14 35.96
N LEU A 434 -0.52 16.78 35.03
CA LEU A 434 -0.95 16.86 33.63
C LEU A 434 -0.78 15.52 32.91
N LEU A 435 0.27 14.76 33.22
CA LEU A 435 0.45 13.40 32.69
C LEU A 435 -0.69 12.47 33.15
N GLN A 436 -1.10 12.58 34.42
CA GLN A 436 -2.23 11.82 34.95
C GLN A 436 -3.55 12.22 34.30
N GLN A 437 -3.79 13.53 34.09
CA GLN A 437 -4.99 14.03 33.41
C GLN A 437 -5.11 13.54 31.95
N VAL A 438 -3.97 13.38 31.26
CA VAL A 438 -3.96 12.84 29.89
C VAL A 438 -4.38 11.36 29.86
N GLY A 439 -4.12 10.63 30.95
CA GLY A 439 -4.53 9.23 31.14
C GLY A 439 -3.41 8.27 31.53
N PHE A 440 -2.22 8.75 31.91
CA PHE A 440 -1.18 7.89 32.48
C PHE A 440 -1.50 7.54 33.94
N SER A 441 -1.21 6.30 34.35
CA SER A 441 -1.27 5.94 35.77
C SER A 441 -0.21 6.70 36.58
N PRO A 442 -0.36 6.84 37.91
CA PRO A 442 0.65 7.48 38.74
C PRO A 442 2.05 6.88 38.56
N LEU A 443 2.14 5.55 38.51
CA LEU A 443 3.40 4.82 38.28
C LEU A 443 4.02 5.14 36.91
N GLN A 444 3.20 5.14 35.86
CA GLN A 444 3.65 5.48 34.51
C GLN A 444 4.14 6.93 34.40
N ALA A 445 3.40 7.86 35.00
CA ALA A 445 3.74 9.26 34.99
C ALA A 445 5.06 9.53 35.74
N GLU A 446 5.28 8.88 36.89
CA GLU A 446 6.56 8.92 37.59
C GLU A 446 7.71 8.34 36.77
N ALA A 447 7.50 7.18 36.12
CA ALA A 447 8.51 6.55 35.28
C ALA A 447 8.93 7.46 34.12
N ILE A 448 7.98 8.15 33.48
CA ILE A 448 8.25 9.14 32.43
C ILE A 448 9.09 10.31 32.98
N ILE A 449 8.76 10.82 34.17
CA ILE A 449 9.51 11.92 34.81
C ILE A 449 10.93 11.49 35.16
N ARG A 450 11.11 10.28 35.70
CA ARG A 450 12.43 9.71 35.99
C ARG A 450 13.23 9.54 34.70
N ARG A 451 12.60 9.02 33.64
CA ARG A 451 13.23 8.78 32.34
C ARG A 451 13.69 10.06 31.66
N ARG A 452 12.90 11.12 31.67
CA ARG A 452 13.26 12.41 31.05
C ARG A 452 14.32 13.18 31.83
N ALA A 453 14.43 12.95 33.15
CA ALA A 453 15.47 13.55 33.98
C ALA A 453 16.87 13.02 33.63
N THR A 454 16.97 11.75 33.21
CA THR A 454 18.24 11.16 32.76
C THR A 454 18.51 11.42 31.28
N GLN A 455 17.50 11.27 30.42
CA GLN A 455 17.61 11.60 29.00
C GLN A 455 16.23 11.98 28.44
N PRO A 456 16.07 13.14 27.79
CA PRO A 456 14.79 13.54 27.21
C PRO A 456 14.35 12.58 26.10
N LEU A 457 13.04 12.42 25.94
CA LEU A 457 12.46 11.60 24.88
C LEU A 457 12.54 12.36 23.56
N ASN A 458 13.17 11.75 22.54
CA ASN A 458 13.27 12.34 21.20
C ASN A 458 12.13 11.87 20.27
N SER A 459 11.52 10.72 20.58
CA SER A 459 10.39 10.18 19.83
C SER A 459 9.37 9.55 20.76
N LEU A 460 8.12 9.52 20.30
CA LEU A 460 7.04 8.83 21.02
C LEU A 460 7.29 7.33 21.12
N THR A 461 8.05 6.73 20.20
CA THR A 461 8.40 5.30 20.25
C THR A 461 9.32 4.96 21.42
N GLU A 462 10.06 5.92 21.98
CA GLU A 462 10.89 5.69 23.17
C GLU A 462 10.06 5.48 24.43
N LEU A 463 8.77 5.85 24.45
CA LEU A 463 7.85 5.48 25.53
C LEU A 463 7.75 3.97 25.70
N LEU A 464 7.79 3.21 24.61
CA LEU A 464 7.72 1.74 24.64
C LEU A 464 9.01 1.09 25.20
N LYS A 465 10.06 1.89 25.47
CA LYS A 465 11.27 1.43 26.18
C LYS A 465 11.17 1.64 27.69
N ILE A 466 10.09 2.24 28.19
CA ILE A 466 9.82 2.41 29.61
C ILE A 466 9.00 1.19 30.04
N ASP A 467 9.52 0.39 30.97
CA ASP A 467 8.95 -0.90 31.34
C ASP A 467 7.50 -0.80 31.85
N GLU A 468 7.14 0.33 32.47
CA GLU A 468 5.80 0.60 33.00
C GLU A 468 4.77 1.00 31.93
N VAL A 469 5.22 1.38 30.72
CA VAL A 469 4.34 1.86 29.63
C VAL A 469 4.13 0.76 28.60
N ASP A 470 2.93 0.17 28.61
CA ASP A 470 2.56 -0.89 27.68
C ASP A 470 2.06 -0.35 26.33
N LEU A 471 1.98 -1.25 25.34
CA LEU A 471 1.50 -0.92 24.00
C LEU A 471 0.05 -0.42 24.00
N THR A 472 -0.78 -0.88 24.94
CA THR A 472 -2.18 -0.44 25.02
C THR A 472 -2.28 1.00 25.51
N THR A 473 -1.48 1.40 26.50
CA THR A 473 -1.38 2.80 26.93
C THR A 473 -0.84 3.68 25.79
N TYR A 474 0.22 3.24 25.12
CA TYR A 474 0.78 3.96 23.98
C TYR A 474 -0.26 4.19 22.87
N THR A 475 -0.99 3.15 22.45
CA THR A 475 -1.97 3.27 21.36
C THR A 475 -3.15 4.17 21.72
N LYS A 476 -3.59 4.18 22.99
CA LYS A 476 -4.65 5.08 23.48
C LYS A 476 -4.21 6.54 23.56
N LEU A 477 -2.96 6.78 23.99
CA LEU A 477 -2.51 8.14 24.33
C LEU A 477 -1.70 8.83 23.23
N ARG A 478 -1.12 8.11 22.25
CA ARG A 478 -0.22 8.65 21.21
C ARG A 478 -0.75 9.86 20.43
N ASP A 479 -2.07 10.04 20.36
CA ASP A 479 -2.69 11.15 19.63
C ASP A 479 -2.85 12.42 20.49
N ARG A 480 -2.60 12.32 21.80
CA ARG A 480 -2.73 13.39 22.80
C ARG A 480 -1.39 13.84 23.39
N ILE A 481 -0.29 13.18 23.03
CA ILE A 481 1.04 13.40 23.60
C ILE A 481 2.08 13.67 22.52
N VAL A 482 3.15 14.36 22.89
CA VAL A 482 4.28 14.68 22.01
C VAL A 482 5.59 14.56 22.77
N ALA A 483 6.64 14.12 22.09
CA ALA A 483 8.02 14.19 22.56
C ALA A 483 8.71 15.34 21.80
N GLY A 484 8.97 16.45 22.48
CA GLY A 484 9.63 17.63 21.89
C GLY A 484 10.52 18.33 22.90
N ASP A 485 11.39 19.20 22.41
CA ASP A 485 12.36 19.89 23.26
C ASP A 485 11.65 20.78 24.31
N PRO A 486 12.13 20.78 25.57
CA PRO A 486 11.59 21.66 26.59
C PRO A 486 11.92 23.12 26.23
N ALA A 487 10.89 23.95 26.07
CA ALA A 487 11.04 25.38 25.79
C ALA A 487 10.48 26.23 26.95
N PRO A 488 11.02 27.44 27.19
CA PRO A 488 10.42 28.42 28.09
C PRO A 488 8.96 28.71 27.72
N LEU A 489 8.12 28.98 28.72
CA LEU A 489 6.66 29.06 28.56
C LEU A 489 6.20 30.06 27.49
N LEU A 490 6.84 31.23 27.39
CA LEU A 490 6.52 32.22 26.36
C LEU A 490 6.92 31.74 24.95
N GLN A 491 8.09 31.12 24.82
CA GLN A 491 8.56 30.57 23.55
C GLN A 491 7.69 29.39 23.10
N ASP A 492 7.27 28.50 24.02
CA ASP A 492 6.34 27.41 23.72
C ASP A 492 4.99 27.95 23.22
N LYS A 493 4.43 28.98 23.87
CA LYS A 493 3.19 29.63 23.40
C LYS A 493 3.35 30.23 21.99
N PHE A 494 4.45 30.92 21.72
CA PHE A 494 4.70 31.49 20.40
C PHE A 494 4.88 30.41 19.32
N ASN A 495 5.63 29.36 19.63
CA ASN A 495 5.81 28.21 18.75
C ASN A 495 4.47 27.52 18.44
N ARG A 496 3.62 27.31 19.46
CA ARG A 496 2.27 26.74 19.27
C ARG A 496 1.37 27.64 18.45
N LEU A 497 1.45 28.96 18.60
CA LEU A 497 0.73 29.90 17.74
C LEU A 497 1.17 29.75 16.27
N GLY A 498 2.47 29.68 16.01
CA GLY A 498 3.01 29.42 14.66
C GLY A 498 2.56 28.07 14.07
N LEU A 499 2.53 27.02 14.90
CA LEU A 499 2.01 25.70 14.51
C LEU A 499 0.50 25.74 14.24
N LEU A 500 -0.27 26.51 15.01
CA LEU A 500 -1.71 26.70 14.80
C LEU A 500 -1.99 27.41 13.47
N VAL A 501 -1.25 28.47 13.13
CA VAL A 501 -1.35 29.13 11.82
C VAL A 501 -0.97 28.16 10.69
N SER A 502 0.11 27.40 10.87
CA SER A 502 0.53 26.38 9.89
C SER A 502 -0.52 25.28 9.70
N TRP A 503 -1.15 24.85 10.79
CA TRP A 503 -2.24 23.88 10.76
C TRP A 503 -3.47 24.42 10.02
N LEU A 504 -3.89 25.65 10.31
CA LEU A 504 -5.03 26.30 9.66
C LEU A 504 -4.81 26.44 8.15
N THR A 505 -3.64 26.98 7.77
CA THR A 505 -3.29 27.18 6.36
C THR A 505 -3.19 25.87 5.58
N MET A 506 -2.57 24.82 6.15
CA MET A 506 -2.53 23.51 5.51
C MET A 506 -3.92 22.87 5.38
N ASN A 507 -4.78 22.97 6.41
CA ASN A 507 -6.15 22.45 6.31
C ASN A 507 -6.94 23.18 5.22
N LEU A 508 -6.79 24.50 5.11
CA LEU A 508 -7.41 25.29 4.05
C LEU A 508 -6.98 24.78 2.67
N LEU A 509 -5.67 24.60 2.44
CA LEU A 509 -5.16 24.07 1.17
C LEU A 509 -5.65 22.64 0.87
N LEU A 510 -5.76 21.78 1.89
CA LEU A 510 -6.30 20.44 1.73
C LEU A 510 -7.78 20.47 1.35
N LEU A 511 -8.60 21.30 1.99
CA LEU A 511 -10.04 21.43 1.72
C LEU A 511 -10.32 22.00 0.32
N LEU A 512 -9.53 22.97 -0.13
CA LEU A 512 -9.77 23.67 -1.40
C LEU A 512 -9.14 22.98 -2.61
N SER A 513 -8.07 22.20 -2.45
CA SER A 513 -7.31 21.64 -3.59
C SER A 513 -6.62 20.29 -3.34
N ARG A 514 -6.83 19.67 -2.17
CA ARG A 514 -6.00 18.55 -1.68
C ARG A 514 -4.51 18.90 -1.69
N ASN A 515 -4.18 20.12 -1.27
CA ASN A 515 -2.83 20.67 -1.35
C ASN A 515 -2.25 20.58 -2.79
N GLY A 516 -3.03 21.03 -3.77
CA GLY A 516 -2.63 21.11 -5.18
C GLY A 516 -2.54 19.79 -5.91
N THR A 517 -3.15 18.72 -5.39
CA THR A 517 -3.13 17.38 -6.02
C THR A 517 -4.41 17.04 -6.77
N SER A 518 -5.46 17.87 -6.62
CA SER A 518 -6.76 17.68 -7.27
C SER A 518 -7.21 18.91 -8.05
N PHE A 519 -7.03 18.87 -9.37
CA PHE A 519 -7.51 19.92 -10.29
C PHE A 519 -9.02 20.12 -10.20
N TRP A 520 -9.79 19.03 -10.28
CA TRP A 520 -11.26 19.10 -10.27
C TRP A 520 -11.83 19.67 -8.98
N LEU A 521 -11.18 19.44 -7.84
CA LEU A 521 -11.61 20.04 -6.58
C LEU A 521 -11.38 21.56 -6.59
N ALA A 522 -10.17 22.00 -6.95
CA ALA A 522 -9.85 23.42 -7.05
C ALA A 522 -10.76 24.12 -8.06
N PHE A 523 -10.94 23.53 -9.24
CA PHE A 523 -11.83 24.02 -10.28
C PHE A 523 -13.28 24.13 -9.81
N GLY A 524 -13.78 23.12 -9.08
CA GLY A 524 -15.12 23.13 -8.51
C GLY A 524 -15.35 24.27 -7.50
N VAL A 525 -14.38 24.53 -6.63
CA VAL A 525 -14.38 25.68 -5.72
C VAL A 525 -14.50 27.00 -6.51
N GLY A 526 -13.74 27.13 -7.60
CA GLY A 526 -13.80 28.29 -8.49
C GLY A 526 -15.17 28.47 -9.15
N LEU A 527 -15.75 27.40 -9.70
CA LEU A 527 -17.06 27.45 -10.36
C LEU A 527 -18.16 27.97 -9.44
N VAL A 528 -18.21 27.49 -8.19
CA VAL A 528 -19.21 27.94 -7.22
C VAL A 528 -19.02 29.42 -6.87
N ALA A 529 -17.77 29.85 -6.67
CA ALA A 529 -17.47 31.26 -6.40
C ALA A 529 -17.84 32.17 -7.58
N VAL A 530 -17.48 31.77 -8.80
CA VAL A 530 -17.78 32.51 -10.04
C VAL A 530 -19.29 32.62 -10.25
N ALA A 531 -20.04 31.53 -10.09
CA ALA A 531 -21.51 31.56 -10.20
C ALA A 531 -22.13 32.53 -9.19
N ASN A 532 -21.68 32.50 -7.94
CA ASN A 532 -22.18 33.39 -6.88
C ASN A 532 -21.91 34.87 -7.19
N PHE A 533 -20.67 35.24 -7.51
CA PHE A 533 -20.35 36.63 -7.84
C PHE A 533 -21.01 37.09 -9.13
N ALA A 534 -21.15 36.22 -10.15
CA ALA A 534 -21.87 36.56 -11.37
C ALA A 534 -23.32 36.95 -11.09
N VAL A 535 -24.03 36.19 -10.26
CA VAL A 535 -25.41 36.53 -9.84
C VAL A 535 -25.44 37.82 -9.03
N MET A 536 -24.50 38.01 -8.09
CA MET A 536 -24.43 39.23 -7.28
C MET A 536 -24.22 40.48 -8.14
N PHE A 537 -23.24 40.48 -9.04
CA PHE A 537 -22.96 41.64 -9.89
C PHE A 537 -24.03 41.88 -10.94
N TRP A 538 -24.61 40.82 -11.51
CA TRP A 538 -25.78 40.93 -12.38
C TRP A 538 -26.96 41.56 -11.64
N TRP A 539 -27.22 41.15 -10.40
CA TRP A 539 -28.29 41.74 -9.58
C TRP A 539 -28.04 43.21 -9.29
N ILE A 540 -26.81 43.57 -8.89
CA ILE A 540 -26.42 44.97 -8.67
C ILE A 540 -26.56 45.80 -9.95
N ASP A 541 -26.19 45.22 -11.10
CA ASP A 541 -26.32 45.86 -12.40
C ASP A 541 -27.75 46.03 -12.84
N ARG A 542 -28.66 45.09 -12.59
CA ARG A 542 -30.02 45.15 -13.13
C ARG A 542 -31.00 45.80 -12.17
N ALA A 543 -30.89 45.54 -10.88
CA ALA A 543 -31.66 46.23 -9.86
C ALA A 543 -31.01 47.59 -9.53
N ARG A 544 -31.09 48.59 -10.43
CA ARG A 544 -30.45 49.94 -10.33
C ARG A 544 -31.25 51.05 -9.66
N ARG A 545 -32.57 50.98 -9.64
CA ARG A 545 -33.43 51.98 -8.97
C ARG A 545 -34.50 51.28 -8.14
N PHE A 546 -34.70 51.76 -6.91
CA PHE A 546 -35.82 51.35 -6.06
C PHE A 546 -36.96 52.38 -6.10
N GLN A 547 -36.66 53.65 -6.41
CA GLN A 547 -37.62 54.74 -6.59
C GLN A 547 -37.05 55.75 -7.63
N PRO A 548 -37.89 56.46 -8.42
CA PRO A 548 -39.36 56.34 -8.50
C PRO A 548 -39.84 55.18 -9.39
N THR A 549 -39.06 54.72 -10.38
CA THR A 549 -39.37 53.54 -11.20
C THR A 549 -38.34 52.44 -10.94
N THR A 550 -38.81 51.24 -10.59
CA THR A 550 -37.95 50.07 -10.39
C THR A 550 -37.47 49.54 -11.72
N ILE A 551 -36.16 49.57 -11.95
CA ILE A 551 -35.55 48.85 -13.07
C ILE A 551 -35.26 47.44 -12.55
N LEU A 552 -36.05 46.47 -12.98
CA LEU A 552 -35.88 45.05 -12.65
C LEU A 552 -35.51 44.28 -13.93
N PRO A 553 -34.76 43.18 -13.82
CA PRO A 553 -34.48 42.32 -14.97
C PRO A 553 -35.78 41.76 -15.56
N SER A 554 -35.82 41.56 -16.88
CA SER A 554 -36.95 40.90 -17.50
C SER A 554 -37.04 39.43 -17.05
N TRP A 555 -38.22 38.82 -17.18
CA TRP A 555 -38.39 37.42 -16.79
C TRP A 555 -37.50 36.48 -17.60
N GLU A 556 -37.28 36.77 -18.88
CA GLU A 556 -36.37 36.02 -19.74
C GLU A 556 -34.90 36.17 -19.31
N GLU A 557 -34.46 37.38 -18.93
CA GLU A 557 -33.11 37.60 -18.41
C GLU A 557 -32.90 36.89 -17.06
N PHE A 558 -33.91 36.94 -16.18
CA PHE A 558 -33.88 36.25 -14.90
C PHE A 558 -33.78 34.73 -15.08
N LEU A 559 -34.59 34.14 -15.95
CA LEU A 559 -34.53 32.71 -16.27
C LEU A 559 -33.22 32.33 -16.96
N GLY A 560 -32.73 33.15 -17.90
CA GLY A 560 -31.49 32.91 -18.62
C GLY A 560 -30.26 32.93 -17.73
N VAL A 561 -30.08 34.00 -16.93
CA VAL A 561 -28.94 34.13 -16.02
C VAL A 561 -29.06 33.17 -14.84
N GLY A 562 -30.27 33.03 -14.28
CA GLY A 562 -30.53 32.13 -13.15
C GLY A 562 -30.28 30.66 -13.50
N SER A 563 -30.78 30.17 -14.64
CA SER A 563 -30.56 28.79 -15.09
C SER A 563 -29.08 28.52 -15.36
N LEU A 564 -28.39 29.46 -16.00
CA LEU A 564 -26.96 29.32 -16.30
C LEU A 564 -26.11 29.30 -15.03
N ALA A 565 -26.32 30.27 -14.12
CA ALA A 565 -25.60 30.33 -12.85
C ALA A 565 -25.85 29.08 -12.01
N SER A 566 -27.09 28.57 -12.01
CA SER A 566 -27.45 27.32 -11.35
C SER A 566 -26.72 26.12 -11.96
N GLY A 567 -26.61 26.05 -13.30
CA GLY A 567 -25.85 25.00 -13.99
C GLY A 567 -24.36 25.01 -13.64
N ILE A 568 -23.73 26.19 -13.63
CA ILE A 568 -22.32 26.35 -13.24
C ILE A 568 -22.11 25.99 -11.77
N ALA A 569 -22.98 26.47 -10.87
CA ALA A 569 -22.94 26.13 -9.47
C ALA A 569 -23.11 24.62 -9.25
N LEU A 570 -24.06 23.98 -9.94
CA LEU A 570 -24.29 22.54 -9.85
C LEU A 570 -23.07 21.73 -10.33
N ALA A 571 -22.43 22.15 -11.42
CA ALA A 571 -21.18 21.53 -11.90
C ALA A 571 -20.06 21.67 -10.86
N GLY A 572 -19.91 22.86 -10.25
CA GLY A 572 -18.95 23.12 -9.18
C GLY A 572 -19.21 22.28 -7.93
N LEU A 573 -20.46 22.24 -7.46
CA LEU A 573 -20.90 21.41 -6.33
C LEU A 573 -20.62 19.92 -6.58
N THR A 574 -20.94 19.42 -7.78
CA THR A 574 -20.69 18.03 -8.16
C THR A 574 -19.20 17.72 -8.14
N ALA A 575 -18.35 18.63 -8.63
CA ALA A 575 -16.91 18.47 -8.60
C ALA A 575 -16.36 18.43 -7.16
N ILE A 576 -16.86 19.29 -6.26
CA ILE A 576 -16.50 19.30 -4.84
C ILE A 576 -16.93 18.00 -4.15
N VAL A 577 -18.17 17.54 -4.38
CA VAL A 577 -18.71 16.31 -3.77
C VAL A 577 -17.95 15.07 -4.22
N ARG A 578 -17.59 14.97 -5.50
CA ARG A 578 -16.87 13.80 -6.04
C ARG A 578 -15.40 13.75 -5.64
N ASN A 579 -14.75 14.90 -5.48
CA ASN A 579 -13.28 14.98 -5.32
C ASN A 579 -12.82 15.47 -3.95
N GLY A 580 -13.71 16.01 -3.12
CA GLY A 580 -13.38 16.50 -1.78
C GLY A 580 -13.47 15.39 -0.73
N ASP A 581 -12.54 15.40 0.23
CA ASP A 581 -12.59 14.46 1.37
C ASP A 581 -13.68 14.83 2.38
N ARG A 582 -13.93 16.14 2.53
CA ARG A 582 -14.91 16.70 3.45
C ARG A 582 -15.71 17.79 2.72
N PRO A 583 -16.56 17.41 1.76
CA PRO A 583 -17.21 18.37 0.85
C PRO A 583 -18.04 19.41 1.62
N ALA A 584 -18.73 19.01 2.69
CA ALA A 584 -19.48 19.93 3.54
C ALA A 584 -18.60 21.02 4.18
N LEU A 585 -17.40 20.66 4.67
CA LEU A 585 -16.46 21.65 5.22
C LEU A 585 -15.85 22.55 4.15
N THR A 586 -15.57 22.00 2.96
CA THR A 586 -15.12 22.81 1.81
C THR A 586 -16.18 23.85 1.43
N LEU A 587 -17.46 23.45 1.39
CA LEU A 587 -18.56 24.36 1.09
C LEU A 587 -18.78 25.40 2.20
N LEU A 588 -18.72 24.99 3.47
CA LEU A 588 -18.80 25.91 4.60
C LEU A 588 -17.68 26.96 4.53
N CYS A 589 -16.44 26.52 4.29
CA CYS A 589 -15.30 27.40 4.12
C CYS A 589 -15.52 28.37 2.95
N LEU A 590 -16.05 27.89 1.84
CA LEU A 590 -16.32 28.72 0.68
C LEU A 590 -17.41 29.77 0.99
N MET A 591 -18.52 29.35 1.60
CA MET A 591 -19.64 30.23 1.98
C MET A 591 -19.21 31.34 2.95
N LEU A 592 -18.38 31.03 3.93
CA LEU A 592 -17.84 32.01 4.89
C LEU A 592 -17.04 33.12 4.21
N VAL A 593 -16.48 32.87 3.02
CA VAL A 593 -15.69 33.85 2.28
C VAL A 593 -16.54 34.56 1.22
N ILE A 594 -17.42 33.86 0.50
CA ILE A 594 -18.14 34.46 -0.64
C ILE A 594 -19.50 35.10 -0.29
N LEU A 595 -20.03 34.88 0.93
CA LEU A 595 -21.36 35.38 1.32
C LEU A 595 -21.34 36.58 2.30
N PRO A 596 -20.76 36.50 3.52
CA PRO A 596 -21.07 37.49 4.57
C PRO A 596 -20.57 38.90 4.23
N ILE A 597 -19.33 39.04 3.74
CA ILE A 597 -18.76 40.34 3.36
C ILE A 597 -19.48 40.89 2.11
N PRO A 598 -19.62 40.14 0.99
CA PRO A 598 -20.36 40.63 -0.17
C PRO A 598 -21.82 41.00 0.13
N LEU A 599 -22.58 40.16 0.84
CA LEU A 599 -23.97 40.45 1.19
C LEU A 599 -24.07 41.66 2.13
N GLY A 600 -23.15 41.82 3.08
CA GLY A 600 -23.08 43.00 3.94
C GLY A 600 -22.82 44.28 3.16
N LEU A 601 -21.87 44.24 2.21
CA LEU A 601 -21.58 45.38 1.32
C LEU A 601 -22.78 45.72 0.43
N ILE A 602 -23.47 44.70 -0.11
CA ILE A 602 -24.67 44.87 -0.92
C ILE A 602 -25.81 45.46 -0.07
N ALA A 603 -26.05 44.94 1.13
CA ALA A 603 -27.07 45.45 2.03
C ALA A 603 -26.81 46.92 2.42
N LEU A 604 -25.56 47.28 2.71
CA LEU A 604 -25.15 48.66 2.98
C LEU A 604 -25.31 49.55 1.74
N LEU A 605 -24.98 49.04 0.55
CA LEU A 605 -25.13 49.74 -0.72
C LEU A 605 -26.60 50.11 -0.97
N TYR A 606 -27.52 49.16 -0.74
CA TYR A 606 -28.95 49.41 -0.90
C TYR A 606 -29.56 50.26 0.23
N ARG A 607 -29.11 50.10 1.48
CA ARG A 607 -29.59 50.90 2.62
C ARG A 607 -29.22 52.38 2.51
N ARG A 608 -28.02 52.68 1.98
CA ARG A 608 -27.53 54.07 1.88
C ARG A 608 -28.17 54.87 0.75
N GLY A 609 -28.89 54.25 -0.17
CA GLY A 609 -29.39 54.92 -1.38
C GLY A 609 -28.26 55.19 -2.37
N ARG A 610 -28.50 54.93 -3.66
CA ARG A 610 -27.52 55.19 -4.72
C ARG A 610 -27.72 56.63 -5.19
N PHE A 611 -26.79 57.52 -4.88
CA PHE A 611 -26.92 58.94 -5.21
C PHE A 611 -25.92 59.33 -6.30
N HIS A 612 -26.32 59.19 -7.56
CA HIS A 612 -25.65 59.87 -8.66
C HIS A 612 -26.57 60.05 -9.89
N PRO A 613 -26.47 61.16 -10.63
CA PRO A 613 -27.27 61.43 -11.83
C PRO A 613 -27.26 60.35 -12.93
N MET A 614 -26.23 59.51 -13.05
CA MET A 614 -26.09 58.54 -14.16
C MET A 614 -26.65 57.13 -13.85
N LEU A 615 -27.74 57.02 -13.09
CA LEU A 615 -28.38 55.73 -12.75
C LEU A 615 -29.05 54.99 -13.93
N ASP A 616 -29.23 55.66 -15.06
CA ASP A 616 -29.84 55.11 -16.29
C ASP A 616 -28.86 54.27 -17.12
N SER A 617 -27.55 54.39 -16.90
CA SER A 617 -26.51 53.64 -17.61
C SER A 617 -25.88 52.55 -16.71
N SER A 618 -25.20 51.57 -17.31
CA SER A 618 -24.53 50.50 -16.55
C SER A 618 -23.32 51.03 -15.80
N TYR A 619 -23.19 50.60 -14.54
CA TYR A 619 -21.97 50.82 -13.75
C TYR A 619 -20.72 50.19 -14.40
N PHE A 620 -20.89 49.28 -15.36
CA PHE A 620 -19.84 48.50 -15.99
C PHE A 620 -19.60 48.92 -17.46
N VAL A 621 -18.34 49.12 -17.87
CA VAL A 621 -17.93 49.59 -19.23
C VAL A 621 -18.36 48.64 -20.37
N GLU A 622 -18.62 49.16 -21.59
CA GLU A 622 -19.19 48.46 -22.78
C GLU A 622 -18.18 47.80 -23.71
N GLU A 623 -16.86 47.85 -23.44
CA GLU A 623 -15.92 46.90 -24.06
C GLU A 623 -16.20 45.43 -23.66
N GLY A 624 -17.34 45.15 -23.02
CA GLY A 624 -18.07 43.88 -23.07
C GLY A 624 -19.08 43.82 -24.23
N THR A 625 -18.64 43.91 -25.48
CA THR A 625 -19.48 43.81 -26.71
C THR A 625 -20.16 42.45 -26.94
N LEU A 626 -20.23 41.58 -25.92
CA LEU A 626 -20.79 40.22 -25.98
C LEU A 626 -21.61 39.84 -24.72
N ARG A 627 -22.33 40.80 -24.10
CA ARG A 627 -23.05 40.57 -22.83
C ARG A 627 -24.46 39.95 -22.91
N GLN A 628 -25.00 39.65 -24.10
CA GLN A 628 -26.39 39.16 -24.19
C GLN A 628 -26.55 37.63 -24.27
N LEU A 629 -25.55 36.88 -24.71
CA LEU A 629 -25.59 35.41 -24.69
C LEU A 629 -24.18 34.89 -25.02
N ARG A 630 -23.43 34.43 -24.01
CA ARG A 630 -22.54 33.25 -24.10
C ARG A 630 -21.61 33.16 -22.89
N ILE A 631 -21.57 31.95 -22.37
CA ILE A 631 -20.51 31.41 -21.53
C ILE A 631 -19.17 31.63 -22.24
N LEU A 632 -18.20 32.20 -21.52
CA LEU A 632 -16.80 32.30 -21.91
C LEU A 632 -16.20 30.89 -22.05
N VAL A 633 -16.32 30.28 -23.23
CA VAL A 633 -15.53 29.11 -23.65
C VAL A 633 -15.09 29.34 -25.09
N GLY A 634 -13.86 29.83 -25.25
CA GLY A 634 -13.08 29.74 -26.50
C GLY A 634 -13.35 30.79 -27.58
N ARG A 635 -12.31 31.52 -27.99
CA ARG A 635 -12.10 31.97 -29.39
C ARG A 635 -10.60 31.82 -29.71
N LEU A 636 -10.26 31.64 -30.98
CA LEU A 636 -8.89 31.71 -31.50
C LEU A 636 -8.49 33.18 -31.77
N PRO A 637 -7.20 33.51 -31.97
CA PRO A 637 -6.78 34.89 -32.19
C PRO A 637 -7.23 35.35 -33.58
N ILE A 638 -8.06 36.40 -33.62
CA ILE A 638 -8.25 37.20 -34.83
C ILE A 638 -7.87 38.61 -34.42
N ILE A 639 -6.75 39.09 -34.97
CA ILE A 639 -6.32 40.48 -34.87
C ILE A 639 -7.45 41.34 -35.48
N PRO A 640 -8.01 42.33 -34.76
CA PRO A 640 -9.02 43.18 -35.35
C PRO A 640 -8.39 44.12 -36.38
N ARG A 641 -8.88 44.08 -37.62
CA ARG A 641 -8.47 44.96 -38.73
C ARG A 641 -9.02 46.39 -38.63
N TYR A 642 -9.62 46.80 -37.50
CA TYR A 642 -10.33 48.07 -37.39
C TYR A 642 -9.63 49.10 -36.47
N PRO A 643 -9.48 50.38 -36.89
CA PRO A 643 -8.76 51.43 -36.15
C PRO A 643 -9.35 51.81 -34.78
N THR A 644 -10.60 51.43 -34.48
CA THR A 644 -11.26 51.71 -33.20
C THR A 644 -10.68 50.94 -32.02
N PHE A 645 -9.83 49.94 -32.24
CA PHE A 645 -9.10 49.24 -31.17
C PHE A 645 -7.85 50.00 -30.65
N GLN A 646 -7.70 51.28 -31.00
CA GLN A 646 -6.67 52.19 -30.48
C GLN A 646 -6.98 52.77 -29.08
N GLU A 647 -8.04 52.35 -28.39
CA GLU A 647 -8.30 52.78 -26.99
C GLU A 647 -7.16 52.41 -26.03
N ARG A 648 -6.29 51.47 -26.43
CA ARG A 648 -5.11 51.02 -25.70
C ARG A 648 -3.99 52.08 -25.55
N TYR A 649 -4.08 53.23 -26.25
CA TYR A 649 -3.08 54.30 -26.25
C TYR A 649 -3.66 55.71 -26.07
N MET A 650 -4.86 55.85 -25.51
CA MET A 650 -5.32 57.18 -25.08
C MET A 650 -4.42 57.67 -23.93
N PRO A 651 -3.87 58.90 -23.99
CA PRO A 651 -3.20 59.49 -22.84
C PRO A 651 -4.17 59.49 -21.66
N LEU A 652 -3.75 58.92 -20.53
CA LEU A 652 -4.53 58.91 -19.30
C LEU A 652 -5.11 60.31 -19.08
N PRO A 653 -6.43 60.54 -19.14
CA PRO A 653 -6.97 61.86 -18.89
C PRO A 653 -6.88 62.10 -17.38
N TRP A 654 -5.72 62.60 -16.92
CA TRP A 654 -5.43 62.86 -15.51
C TRP A 654 -6.45 63.81 -14.85
N GLY A 655 -7.20 64.59 -15.63
CA GLY A 655 -8.29 65.46 -15.18
C GLY A 655 -9.70 64.83 -15.17
N ALA A 656 -9.86 63.59 -15.65
CA ALA A 656 -11.17 62.94 -15.78
C ALA A 656 -11.55 62.04 -14.60
N GLY A 657 -10.87 62.11 -13.45
CA GLY A 657 -11.33 61.50 -12.18
C GLY A 657 -11.64 59.99 -12.21
N TRP A 658 -11.16 59.23 -13.20
CA TRP A 658 -11.50 57.81 -13.33
C TRP A 658 -10.81 56.98 -12.23
N ASN A 659 -11.51 55.95 -11.79
CA ASN A 659 -11.00 55.00 -10.81
C ASN A 659 -9.89 54.12 -11.43
N TRP A 660 -8.91 53.72 -10.61
CA TRP A 660 -7.77 52.90 -11.00
C TRP A 660 -8.15 51.59 -11.70
N LEU A 661 -9.34 51.02 -11.39
CA LEU A 661 -9.88 49.82 -12.05
C LEU A 661 -10.14 49.98 -13.56
N ASN A 662 -10.22 51.21 -14.09
CA ASN A 662 -10.28 51.44 -15.54
C ASN A 662 -8.89 51.42 -16.21
N TYR A 663 -7.84 51.68 -15.44
CA TYR A 663 -6.48 51.84 -15.95
C TYR A 663 -5.64 50.58 -15.85
N PHE A 664 -6.00 49.69 -14.93
CA PHE A 664 -5.31 48.43 -14.73
C PHE A 664 -6.00 47.28 -15.48
N ASP A 665 -5.54 46.97 -16.69
CA ASP A 665 -5.84 45.71 -17.38
C ASP A 665 -4.96 44.59 -16.81
N PHE A 666 -5.38 44.04 -15.66
CA PHE A 666 -4.79 42.83 -15.09
C PHE A 666 -5.52 41.56 -15.56
N SER A 667 -6.18 41.60 -16.73
CA SER A 667 -6.97 40.47 -17.24
C SER A 667 -6.07 39.29 -17.66
N PHE A 668 -5.83 38.36 -16.74
CA PHE A 668 -5.35 37.01 -17.11
C PHE A 668 -6.40 36.22 -17.93
N ASN A 669 -7.59 36.78 -18.15
CA ASN A 669 -8.61 36.31 -19.08
C ASN A 669 -8.07 36.18 -20.51
N ASN A 670 -7.00 36.91 -20.86
CA ASN A 670 -6.29 36.76 -22.13
C ASN A 670 -5.44 35.47 -22.24
N PHE A 671 -5.08 34.81 -21.13
CA PHE A 671 -4.24 33.60 -21.16
C PHE A 671 -5.03 32.28 -21.13
N LEU A 672 -6.13 32.21 -20.35
CA LEU A 672 -6.92 30.98 -20.19
C LEU A 672 -8.44 31.13 -20.46
N ARG A 673 -8.93 32.36 -20.69
CA ARG A 673 -10.35 32.67 -21.01
C ARG A 673 -11.38 32.08 -20.03
N PHE A 674 -10.99 31.83 -18.78
CA PHE A 674 -11.80 31.17 -17.76
C PHE A 674 -11.42 31.71 -16.36
N GLY A 675 -12.38 32.21 -15.56
CA GLY A 675 -12.11 32.75 -14.23
C GLY A 675 -13.14 33.77 -13.71
N PHE A 676 -12.77 34.53 -12.69
CA PHE A 676 -13.55 35.64 -12.13
C PHE A 676 -13.81 36.73 -13.18
N ASN A 677 -14.98 37.37 -13.11
CA ASN A 677 -15.38 38.40 -14.08
C ASN A 677 -14.39 39.58 -14.07
N ASP A 678 -13.91 39.98 -15.25
CA ASP A 678 -13.12 41.19 -15.46
C ASP A 678 -14.07 42.40 -15.44
N ILE A 679 -14.31 42.93 -14.24
CA ILE A 679 -15.28 44.00 -14.00
C ILE A 679 -14.57 45.36 -14.02
N ARG A 680 -14.77 46.10 -15.11
CA ARG A 680 -14.35 47.51 -15.25
C ARG A 680 -15.51 48.45 -14.95
N LEU A 681 -15.23 49.54 -14.22
CA LEU A 681 -16.24 50.49 -13.74
C LEU A 681 -16.26 51.76 -14.59
N ARG A 682 -17.44 52.18 -15.04
CA ARG A 682 -17.62 53.23 -16.06
C ARG A 682 -17.40 54.67 -15.59
N ASP A 683 -17.37 54.96 -14.28
CA ASP A 683 -17.64 56.32 -13.79
C ASP A 683 -16.77 56.84 -12.64
N GLN A 684 -16.65 58.17 -12.55
CA GLN A 684 -16.05 58.90 -11.41
C GLN A 684 -16.91 58.80 -10.13
N HIS A 685 -18.18 58.43 -10.28
CA HIS A 685 -19.18 58.53 -9.23
C HIS A 685 -19.81 57.19 -8.82
N VAL A 686 -19.10 56.10 -9.11
CA VAL A 686 -19.50 54.77 -8.64
C VAL A 686 -19.46 54.75 -7.11
N PRO A 687 -20.51 54.21 -6.43
CA PRO A 687 -20.50 54.10 -4.98
C PRO A 687 -19.24 53.39 -4.48
N THR A 688 -18.57 53.96 -3.48
CA THR A 688 -17.35 53.39 -2.89
C THR A 688 -17.55 51.94 -2.43
N LEU A 689 -18.76 51.60 -1.95
CA LEU A 689 -19.12 50.24 -1.56
C LEU A 689 -19.08 49.24 -2.73
N LEU A 690 -19.47 49.66 -3.94
CA LEU A 690 -19.37 48.83 -5.15
C LEU A 690 -17.90 48.66 -5.56
N ASN A 691 -17.08 49.71 -5.44
CA ASN A 691 -15.64 49.64 -5.66
C ASN A 691 -14.98 48.62 -4.71
N ILE A 692 -15.29 48.68 -3.40
CA ILE A 692 -14.80 47.73 -2.39
C ILE A 692 -15.21 46.30 -2.73
N LEU A 693 -16.45 46.09 -3.19
CA LEU A 693 -16.95 44.76 -3.57
C LEU A 693 -16.20 44.20 -4.80
N VAL A 694 -15.91 45.03 -5.81
CA VAL A 694 -15.11 44.63 -6.97
C VAL A 694 -13.69 44.26 -6.53
N TRP A 695 -13.03 45.08 -5.72
CA TRP A 695 -11.71 44.78 -5.16
C TRP A 695 -11.68 43.49 -4.32
N TYR A 696 -12.76 43.22 -3.58
CA TYR A 696 -12.91 41.98 -2.82
C TYR A 696 -12.97 40.75 -3.75
N GLN A 697 -13.80 40.78 -4.79
CA GLN A 697 -13.86 39.71 -5.80
C GLN A 697 -12.49 39.51 -6.47
N TRP A 698 -11.84 40.61 -6.85
CA TRP A 698 -10.54 40.59 -7.52
C TRP A 698 -9.45 39.96 -6.65
N SER A 699 -9.34 40.38 -5.39
CA SER A 699 -8.35 39.83 -4.44
C SER A 699 -8.52 38.32 -4.26
N LEU A 700 -9.77 37.87 -4.12
CA LEU A 700 -10.10 36.45 -4.02
C LEU A 700 -9.83 35.71 -5.34
N GLY A 701 -10.10 36.35 -6.48
CA GLY A 701 -9.83 35.82 -7.80
C GLY A 701 -8.35 35.60 -8.07
N THR A 702 -7.49 36.54 -7.69
CA THR A 702 -6.03 36.39 -7.78
C THR A 702 -5.52 35.22 -6.94
N LEU A 703 -6.02 35.09 -5.70
CA LEU A 703 -5.68 33.96 -4.82
C LEU A 703 -6.14 32.61 -5.40
N TYR A 704 -7.35 32.57 -5.94
CA TYR A 704 -7.88 31.39 -6.63
C TYR A 704 -7.04 31.02 -7.86
N ILE A 705 -6.67 31.98 -8.68
CA ILE A 705 -5.85 31.74 -9.88
C ILE A 705 -4.48 31.20 -9.47
N ALA A 706 -3.83 31.79 -8.46
CA ALA A 706 -2.58 31.28 -7.91
C ALA A 706 -2.73 29.82 -7.45
N LEU A 707 -3.81 29.49 -6.74
CA LEU A 707 -4.13 28.13 -6.32
C LEU A 707 -4.35 27.20 -7.53
N LEU A 708 -5.06 27.64 -8.56
CA LEU A 708 -5.38 26.86 -9.75
C LEU A 708 -4.14 26.58 -10.59
N LEU A 709 -3.30 27.60 -10.85
CA LEU A 709 -2.03 27.45 -11.57
C LEU A 709 -1.04 26.57 -10.81
N TRP A 710 -0.96 26.75 -9.49
CA TRP A 710 -0.17 25.87 -8.64
C TRP A 710 -0.67 24.42 -8.69
N THR A 711 -1.98 24.20 -8.67
CA THR A 711 -2.58 22.86 -8.80
C THR A 711 -2.28 22.26 -10.18
N LEU A 712 -2.47 23.03 -11.25
CA LEU A 712 -2.19 22.63 -12.64
C LEU A 712 -0.73 22.21 -12.83
N SER A 713 0.22 22.95 -12.25
CA SER A 713 1.66 22.63 -12.31
C SER A 713 2.00 21.27 -11.70
N ARG A 714 1.19 20.80 -10.73
CA ARG A 714 1.39 19.52 -10.04
C ARG A 714 0.60 18.38 -10.66
N THR A 715 -0.49 18.68 -11.36
CA THR A 715 -1.35 17.66 -11.98
C THR A 715 -1.00 17.37 -13.43
N ILE A 716 -0.41 18.32 -14.17
CA ILE A 716 -0.08 18.18 -15.59
C ILE A 716 1.45 18.08 -15.76
N PRO A 717 1.97 17.01 -16.41
CA PRO A 717 3.39 16.91 -16.72
C PRO A 717 3.83 18.03 -17.67
N GLY A 718 5.04 18.56 -17.49
CA GLY A 718 5.61 19.56 -18.40
C GLY A 718 5.14 21.01 -18.17
N LEU A 719 4.00 21.23 -17.50
CA LEU A 719 3.54 22.59 -17.15
C LEU A 719 4.42 23.27 -16.06
N ASN A 720 5.28 22.49 -15.40
CA ASN A 720 6.25 22.98 -14.41
C ASN A 720 7.24 24.03 -14.95
N LEU A 721 7.37 24.18 -16.27
CA LEU A 721 8.29 25.15 -16.88
C LEU A 721 7.84 26.61 -16.72
N LEU A 722 6.54 26.89 -16.58
CA LEU A 722 6.03 28.28 -16.53
C LEU A 722 6.17 28.95 -15.14
N ILE A 723 6.36 28.17 -14.06
CA ILE A 723 6.44 28.71 -12.68
C ILE A 723 7.90 28.82 -12.19
N TYR A 724 8.87 28.37 -12.99
CA TYR A 724 10.31 28.44 -12.70
C TYR A 724 11.05 29.54 -13.49
N PHE A 725 10.36 30.53 -14.05
CA PHE A 725 11.02 31.80 -14.38
C PHE A 725 11.46 32.46 -13.07
N ARG A 726 12.66 32.08 -12.61
CA ARG A 726 13.46 32.77 -11.61
C ARG A 726 14.27 33.86 -12.29
#